data_AF-A0A9E4GXY0-F1
#
_entry.id   AF-A0A9E4GXY0-F1
#
_cell.length_a   1.000
_cell.length_b   1.000
_cell.length_c   1.000
_cell.angle_alpha   90.00
_cell.angle_beta   90.00
_cell.angle_gamma   90.00
#
_symmetry.space_group_name_H-M   'P 1'
#
loop_
_entity.id
_entity.type
_entity.pdbx_description
1 polymer ?
#
loop_
_entity_poly.entity_id
_entity_poly.type
_entity_poly.pdbx_seq_one_letter_code
_entity_poly.pdbx_strand_id
1 'polypeptide(L)'
;MSLDIETFKNQGWRPGGNFGGMTLFKALGHPHATGRGQAMIQRLRQAGPIAVYDPLGQASDFEVLYSLDGCNVVAAFVQNIDEVGTNVAGCDARPVTELPGCAAATLLIAAFDADRLLDHIRHLLPEGMSVVSLDEMRLPEDWLSNPRRYLDPLNFATNFAFFRDTQDLHTSVRTANYWAGYGARDVELWLCLFDESGSVLASWNEPLTDTCSSITINSAVVRSRFALDDYCGSLFIHALRVRGHDVVKYALDVHGNGAGTLSCTHDANAWPADLYGGTPAPDEGERVVLWIQNSHPLAIPRGGVGLNAMGSQDIAWLDQEIPAFGTHALDVATLLPDLHWPGQIEVQAGRYFVRPRYEIEGPGGRRRIAHANVERTDLEPDPRIPDLAPLMGKGYILPFPVLPVSDFRSLALPTPMATTQRELPVKCALMDAAGERVSEKFLGRIARRDSVVVDVDSWMRDEGMDLPSGYGHIELLYDFRDGGEADGWLHGIGRYRRRDSEHAAETSFGAHIFNTPIVYRDEPQSYASNPPGLSTRLFLRVGGHGLQTMCHLIYPASQPWKDFSDTQFILHDGNGEIVDTVSVKIPCSGSLHWRYHETFDADAVSRAGDGAYILVRDATCRLFGYHGLLSNDDAFCLDHMFGF
;
A
#
# COMPACT_ATOMS: atom_id res chain seq x y z
N MET A 1 1.23 -22.10 4.12
CA MET A 1 2.65 -21.82 4.47
C MET A 1 3.04 -20.51 3.82
N SER A 2 3.71 -19.61 4.55
CA SER A 2 4.21 -18.34 4.01
C SER A 2 5.35 -18.56 3.03
N LEU A 3 5.48 -17.67 2.05
CA LEU A 3 6.64 -17.60 1.18
C LEU A 3 7.84 -17.04 1.95
N ASP A 4 8.98 -17.71 1.86
CA ASP A 4 10.24 -17.23 2.45
C ASP A 4 10.94 -16.24 1.51
N ILE A 5 10.30 -15.09 1.33
CA ILE A 5 10.84 -13.97 0.53
C ILE A 5 11.01 -12.75 1.41
N GLU A 6 12.14 -12.06 1.31
CA GLU A 6 12.33 -10.78 2.00
C GLU A 6 11.59 -9.68 1.22
N THR A 7 10.56 -9.06 1.81
CA THR A 7 9.76 -8.01 1.17
C THR A 7 9.98 -6.64 1.80
N PHE A 8 10.22 -6.63 3.10
CA PHE A 8 10.65 -5.47 3.89
C PHE A 8 11.47 -5.94 5.10
N LYS A 9 12.33 -5.09 5.64
CA LYS A 9 13.15 -5.39 6.83
C LYS A 9 13.36 -4.16 7.70
N ASN A 10 13.26 -4.34 9.01
CA ASN A 10 13.66 -3.35 9.99
C ASN A 10 15.05 -3.72 10.55
N GLN A 11 16.10 -2.99 10.14
CA GLN A 11 17.48 -3.17 10.57
C GLN A 11 17.89 -2.27 11.76
N GLY A 12 16.93 -1.79 12.55
CA GLY A 12 17.19 -1.19 13.88
C GLY A 12 17.10 0.34 13.95
N TRP A 13 17.59 0.91 15.05
CA TRP A 13 17.21 2.22 15.61
C TRP A 13 17.65 3.49 14.83
N ARG A 14 18.43 3.37 13.76
CA ARG A 14 18.94 4.56 13.02
C ARG A 14 17.96 4.96 11.90
N PRO A 15 17.79 6.27 11.63
CA PRO A 15 17.15 6.78 10.42
C PRO A 15 17.58 6.00 9.16
N GLY A 16 16.61 5.40 8.46
CA GLY A 16 16.85 4.52 7.31
C GLY A 16 17.18 3.08 7.66
N GLY A 17 16.75 2.60 8.83
CA GLY A 17 16.86 1.20 9.25
C GLY A 17 15.73 0.33 8.69
N ASN A 18 14.55 0.91 8.45
CA ASN A 18 13.50 0.28 7.67
C ASN A 18 13.87 0.29 6.18
N PHE A 19 13.83 -0.87 5.53
CA PHE A 19 13.93 -1.05 4.09
C PHE A 19 12.66 -1.75 3.63
N GLY A 20 11.68 -1.00 3.12
CA GLY A 20 10.58 -1.58 2.34
C GLY A 20 11.05 -1.83 0.91
N GLY A 21 10.55 -2.88 0.26
CA GLY A 21 10.77 -3.07 -1.18
C GLY A 21 12.14 -3.61 -1.53
N MET A 22 12.49 -4.80 -1.01
CA MET A 22 13.59 -5.55 -1.59
C MET A 22 13.33 -5.78 -3.09
N THR A 23 14.23 -5.27 -3.92
CA THR A 23 14.03 -5.28 -5.37
C THR A 23 14.02 -6.69 -5.96
N LEU A 24 14.64 -7.67 -5.27
CA LEU A 24 14.78 -9.03 -5.77
C LEU A 24 13.43 -9.70 -6.02
N PHE A 25 12.49 -9.66 -5.07
CA PHE A 25 11.17 -10.27 -5.29
C PHE A 25 10.42 -9.59 -6.44
N LYS A 26 10.54 -8.26 -6.59
CA LYS A 26 9.95 -7.52 -7.72
C LYS A 26 10.56 -7.96 -9.04
N ALA A 27 11.88 -8.17 -9.09
CA ALA A 27 12.58 -8.61 -10.29
C ALA A 27 12.19 -10.03 -10.70
N LEU A 28 12.20 -10.95 -9.74
CA LEU A 28 11.84 -12.35 -9.95
C LEU A 28 10.34 -12.52 -10.26
N GLY A 29 9.48 -11.76 -9.57
CA GLY A 29 8.03 -11.80 -9.72
C GLY A 29 7.48 -10.93 -10.86
N HIS A 30 8.32 -10.15 -11.54
CA HIS A 30 7.86 -9.25 -12.61
C HIS A 30 7.18 -10.06 -13.73
N PRO A 31 5.95 -9.73 -14.14
CA PRO A 31 5.24 -10.49 -15.18
C PRO A 31 6.02 -10.69 -16.50
N HIS A 32 6.73 -9.66 -16.95
CA HIS A 32 7.60 -9.73 -18.13
C HIS A 32 8.81 -10.70 -17.98
N ALA A 33 9.25 -10.99 -16.75
CA ALA A 33 10.34 -11.92 -16.47
C ALA A 33 9.86 -13.37 -16.33
N THR A 34 8.58 -13.58 -15.98
CA THR A 34 8.00 -14.89 -15.64
C THR A 34 8.21 -15.95 -16.72
N GLY A 35 7.92 -15.63 -17.97
CA GLY A 35 8.09 -16.58 -19.08
C GLY A 35 9.55 -17.04 -19.23
N ARG A 36 10.51 -16.14 -18.99
CA ARG A 36 11.95 -16.45 -19.07
C ARG A 36 12.42 -17.27 -17.88
N GLY A 37 11.94 -16.98 -16.67
CA GLY A 37 12.21 -17.79 -15.49
C GLY A 37 11.71 -19.22 -15.65
N GLN A 38 10.46 -19.39 -16.13
CA GLN A 38 9.91 -20.72 -16.41
C GLN A 38 10.72 -21.47 -17.48
N ALA A 39 11.10 -20.79 -18.58
CA ALA A 39 11.96 -21.39 -19.59
C ALA A 39 13.35 -21.78 -19.06
N MET A 40 13.92 -20.97 -18.16
CA MET A 40 15.18 -21.28 -17.49
C MET A 40 15.07 -22.58 -16.67
N ILE A 41 14.05 -22.71 -15.82
CA ILE A 41 13.83 -23.94 -15.04
C ILE A 41 13.66 -25.16 -15.94
N GLN A 42 12.91 -25.05 -17.03
CA GLN A 42 12.75 -26.18 -17.97
C GLN A 42 14.07 -26.61 -18.62
N ARG A 43 14.94 -25.65 -18.97
CA ARG A 43 16.29 -25.97 -19.47
C ARG A 43 17.15 -26.61 -18.38
N LEU A 44 17.12 -26.09 -17.15
CA LEU A 44 17.87 -26.64 -16.03
C LEU A 44 17.48 -28.09 -15.74
N ARG A 45 16.18 -28.43 -15.77
CA ARG A 45 15.70 -29.82 -15.64
C ARG A 45 16.30 -30.78 -16.68
N GLN A 46 16.67 -30.26 -17.85
CA GLN A 46 17.24 -31.05 -18.96
C GLN A 46 18.78 -30.97 -19.01
N ALA A 47 19.42 -30.14 -18.18
CA ALA A 47 20.84 -29.82 -18.25
C ALA A 47 21.77 -30.89 -17.61
N GLY A 48 21.21 -31.95 -17.03
CA GLY A 48 21.96 -32.94 -16.27
C GLY A 48 22.33 -32.44 -14.87
N PRO A 49 23.46 -32.88 -14.28
CA PRO A 49 23.90 -32.42 -12.96
C PRO A 49 24.21 -30.92 -12.93
N ILE A 50 23.62 -30.21 -11.97
CA ILE A 50 23.73 -28.76 -11.78
C ILE A 50 24.46 -28.46 -10.47
N ALA A 51 25.35 -27.48 -10.49
CA ALA A 51 25.84 -26.81 -9.30
C ALA A 51 25.16 -25.44 -9.16
N VAL A 52 24.78 -25.06 -7.95
CA VAL A 52 24.32 -23.70 -7.63
C VAL A 52 25.48 -22.93 -7.03
N TYR A 53 25.68 -21.70 -7.48
CA TYR A 53 26.57 -20.74 -6.86
C TYR A 53 25.75 -19.56 -6.36
N ASP A 54 25.73 -19.40 -5.04
CA ASP A 54 24.96 -18.37 -4.36
C ASP A 54 25.90 -17.37 -3.63
N PRO A 55 26.49 -16.42 -4.37
CA PRO A 55 27.42 -15.46 -3.79
C PRO A 55 26.75 -14.39 -2.92
N LEU A 56 25.42 -14.23 -3.02
CA LEU A 56 24.67 -13.12 -2.44
C LEU A 56 23.51 -13.57 -1.53
N GLY A 57 23.33 -14.87 -1.32
CA GLY A 57 22.25 -15.44 -0.52
C GLY A 57 20.87 -15.32 -1.17
N GLN A 58 20.79 -15.40 -2.51
CA GLN A 58 19.55 -15.17 -3.29
C GLN A 58 18.95 -16.46 -3.86
N ALA A 59 19.60 -17.62 -3.67
CA ALA A 59 19.12 -18.88 -4.24
C ALA A 59 17.77 -19.29 -3.64
N SER A 60 17.55 -19.07 -2.34
CA SER A 60 16.28 -19.37 -1.67
C SER A 60 15.13 -18.53 -2.22
N ASP A 61 15.30 -17.21 -2.36
CA ASP A 61 14.27 -16.33 -2.94
C ASP A 61 13.91 -16.74 -4.38
N PHE A 62 14.92 -17.14 -5.17
CA PHE A 62 14.71 -17.66 -6.51
C PHE A 62 13.91 -18.97 -6.50
N GLU A 63 14.30 -19.93 -5.66
CA GLU A 63 13.65 -21.24 -5.56
C GLU A 63 12.19 -21.14 -5.08
N VAL A 64 11.88 -20.15 -4.22
CA VAL A 64 10.50 -19.90 -3.77
C VAL A 64 9.56 -19.57 -4.93
N LEU A 65 10.01 -18.78 -5.92
CA LEU A 65 9.19 -18.39 -7.06
C LEU A 65 9.36 -19.34 -8.27
N TYR A 66 10.51 -19.99 -8.37
CA TYR A 66 10.92 -20.86 -9.47
C TYR A 66 11.57 -22.12 -8.90
N SER A 67 10.73 -23.05 -8.44
CA SER A 67 11.18 -24.29 -7.79
C SER A 67 12.20 -25.05 -8.64
N LEU A 68 13.31 -25.40 -7.99
CA LEU A 68 14.35 -26.27 -8.52
C LEU A 68 13.98 -27.76 -8.40
N ASP A 69 12.77 -28.09 -7.94
CA ASP A 69 12.28 -29.47 -7.91
C ASP A 69 12.32 -30.09 -9.31
N GLY A 70 12.91 -31.28 -9.36
CA GLY A 70 13.17 -32.01 -10.59
C GLY A 70 14.45 -31.59 -11.33
N CYS A 71 15.15 -30.55 -10.90
CA CYS A 71 16.53 -30.28 -11.34
C CYS A 71 17.49 -31.21 -10.57
N ASN A 72 18.51 -31.74 -11.25
CA ASN A 72 19.52 -32.59 -10.61
C ASN A 72 20.60 -31.71 -9.96
N VAL A 73 20.27 -31.01 -8.88
CA VAL A 73 21.23 -30.20 -8.12
C VAL A 73 22.14 -31.14 -7.31
N VAL A 74 23.44 -31.11 -7.59
CA VAL A 74 24.45 -32.02 -6.99
C VAL A 74 25.47 -31.31 -6.11
N ALA A 75 25.45 -29.97 -6.10
CA ALA A 75 26.40 -29.15 -5.36
C ALA A 75 25.86 -27.73 -5.17
N ALA A 76 26.20 -27.12 -4.04
CA ALA A 76 26.07 -25.69 -3.83
C ALA A 76 27.39 -25.06 -3.40
N PHE A 77 27.64 -23.82 -3.83
CA PHE A 77 28.85 -23.06 -3.56
C PHE A 77 28.51 -21.64 -3.08
N VAL A 78 29.27 -21.13 -2.11
CA VAL A 78 29.12 -19.78 -1.54
C VAL A 78 30.46 -19.05 -1.52
N GLN A 79 30.41 -17.72 -1.46
CA GLN A 79 31.60 -16.88 -1.24
C GLN A 79 31.85 -16.61 0.25
N ASN A 80 30.80 -16.44 1.03
CA ASN A 80 30.88 -16.10 2.43
C ASN A 80 31.25 -17.34 3.25
N ILE A 81 32.32 -17.27 4.03
CA ILE A 81 32.78 -18.42 4.82
C ILE A 81 31.79 -18.78 5.94
N ASP A 82 31.04 -17.80 6.44
CA ASP A 82 30.03 -18.01 7.47
C ASP A 82 28.80 -18.77 6.92
N GLU A 83 28.65 -18.85 5.60
CA GLU A 83 27.58 -19.59 4.92
C GLU A 83 28.02 -21.02 4.53
N VAL A 84 29.27 -21.42 4.74
CA VAL A 84 29.70 -22.80 4.46
C VAL A 84 28.96 -23.77 5.39
N GLY A 85 28.36 -24.81 4.81
CA GLY A 85 27.55 -25.80 5.51
C GLY A 85 26.08 -25.40 5.69
N THR A 86 25.64 -24.23 5.22
CA THR A 86 24.21 -23.90 5.15
C THR A 86 23.54 -24.69 4.02
N ASN A 87 22.22 -24.86 4.09
CA ASN A 87 21.47 -25.50 3.00
C ASN A 87 21.21 -24.49 1.88
N VAL A 88 21.68 -24.80 0.67
CA VAL A 88 21.41 -24.02 -0.55
C VAL A 88 20.93 -24.99 -1.62
N ALA A 89 19.69 -24.82 -2.08
CA ALA A 89 19.05 -25.69 -3.08
C ALA A 89 19.17 -27.19 -2.73
N GLY A 90 18.95 -27.54 -1.45
CA GLY A 90 19.00 -28.92 -0.96
C GLY A 90 20.40 -29.49 -0.73
N CYS A 91 21.48 -28.73 -0.96
CA CYS A 91 22.86 -29.17 -0.74
C CYS A 91 23.53 -28.39 0.39
N ASP A 92 24.45 -29.02 1.12
CA ASP A 92 25.36 -28.31 2.03
C ASP A 92 26.31 -27.44 1.22
N ALA A 93 26.29 -26.13 1.47
CA ALA A 93 27.09 -25.15 0.76
C ALA A 93 28.58 -25.36 1.02
N ARG A 94 29.38 -25.35 -0.05
CA ARG A 94 30.85 -25.46 0.00
C ARG A 94 31.49 -24.12 -0.37
N PRO A 95 32.74 -23.85 0.05
CA PRO A 95 33.43 -22.67 -0.43
C PRO A 95 33.62 -22.76 -1.95
N VAL A 96 33.41 -21.66 -2.68
CA VAL A 96 33.53 -21.63 -4.15
C VAL A 96 34.92 -22.03 -4.67
N THR A 97 35.95 -22.00 -3.82
CA THR A 97 37.29 -22.51 -4.14
C THR A 97 37.33 -24.01 -4.43
N GLU A 98 36.30 -24.77 -4.03
CA GLU A 98 36.15 -26.20 -4.36
C GLU A 98 35.46 -26.48 -5.70
N LEU A 99 34.97 -25.44 -6.38
CA LEU A 99 34.32 -25.54 -7.70
C LEU A 99 35.12 -26.34 -8.76
N PRO A 100 36.47 -26.27 -8.83
CA PRO A 100 37.24 -27.04 -9.81
C PRO A 100 37.07 -28.56 -9.68
N GLY A 101 36.71 -29.05 -8.49
CA GLY A 101 36.45 -30.47 -8.22
C GLY A 101 35.01 -30.91 -8.51
N CYS A 102 34.15 -30.00 -8.98
CA CYS A 102 32.75 -30.30 -9.25
C CYS A 102 32.58 -31.05 -10.59
N ALA A 103 31.77 -32.11 -10.58
CA ALA A 103 31.41 -32.86 -11.78
C ALA A 103 30.11 -32.38 -12.45
N ALA A 104 29.55 -31.24 -12.00
CA ALA A 104 28.34 -30.69 -12.59
C ALA A 104 28.58 -30.21 -14.02
N ALA A 105 27.60 -30.44 -14.91
CA ALA A 105 27.67 -29.99 -16.29
C ALA A 105 27.30 -28.51 -16.43
N THR A 106 26.48 -28.00 -15.50
CA THR A 106 25.97 -26.62 -15.52
C THR A 106 26.16 -25.95 -14.17
N LEU A 107 26.59 -24.69 -14.16
CA LEU A 107 26.59 -23.80 -13.01
C LEU A 107 25.41 -22.82 -13.13
N LEU A 108 24.51 -22.82 -12.17
CA LEU A 108 23.54 -21.74 -11.97
C LEU A 108 24.14 -20.73 -11.01
N ILE A 109 24.39 -19.50 -11.48
CA ILE A 109 24.70 -18.37 -10.61
C ILE A 109 23.37 -17.73 -10.19
N ALA A 110 23.01 -17.91 -8.92
CA ALA A 110 21.78 -17.37 -8.34
C ALA A 110 21.95 -15.87 -8.03
N ALA A 111 22.24 -15.06 -9.05
CA ALA A 111 22.35 -13.61 -8.93
C ALA A 111 22.09 -12.91 -10.28
N PHE A 112 21.59 -11.68 -10.21
CA PHE A 112 21.64 -10.71 -11.31
C PHE A 112 22.98 -9.96 -11.31
N ASP A 113 23.30 -9.27 -12.41
CA ASP A 113 24.59 -8.62 -12.65
C ASP A 113 25.76 -9.63 -12.50
N ALA A 114 25.54 -10.86 -12.97
CA ALA A 114 26.37 -12.03 -12.69
C ALA A 114 27.71 -12.02 -13.41
N ASP A 115 27.87 -11.27 -14.51
CA ASP A 115 29.13 -11.20 -15.26
C ASP A 115 30.33 -10.87 -14.37
N ARG A 116 30.17 -9.91 -13.44
CA ARG A 116 31.21 -9.55 -12.48
C ARG A 116 31.54 -10.67 -11.50
N LEU A 117 30.50 -11.39 -11.04
CA LEU A 117 30.64 -12.51 -10.11
C LEU A 117 31.28 -13.72 -10.78
N LEU A 118 30.92 -13.97 -12.04
CA LEU A 118 31.50 -14.98 -12.91
C LEU A 118 32.97 -14.71 -13.19
N ASP A 119 33.35 -13.46 -13.49
CA ASP A 119 34.74 -13.10 -13.76
C ASP A 119 35.68 -13.40 -12.58
N HIS A 120 35.21 -13.24 -11.34
CA HIS A 120 35.97 -13.60 -10.15
C HIS A 120 36.30 -15.10 -10.08
N ILE A 121 35.41 -15.97 -10.58
CA ILE A 121 35.53 -17.43 -10.46
C ILE A 121 35.81 -18.13 -11.79
N ARG A 122 35.96 -17.37 -12.89
CA ARG A 122 36.12 -17.93 -14.25
C ARG A 122 37.28 -18.93 -14.34
N HIS A 123 38.35 -18.66 -13.61
CA HIS A 123 39.54 -19.52 -13.52
C HIS A 123 39.33 -20.81 -12.69
N LEU A 124 38.22 -20.92 -11.96
CA LEU A 124 37.83 -22.08 -11.15
C LEU A 124 36.83 -23.00 -11.86
N LEU A 125 36.27 -22.57 -13.00
CA LEU A 125 35.29 -23.37 -13.74
C LEU A 125 35.94 -24.61 -14.36
N PRO A 126 35.37 -25.81 -14.13
CA PRO A 126 35.73 -27.00 -14.88
C PRO A 126 35.59 -26.80 -16.39
N GLU A 127 36.48 -27.43 -17.16
CA GLU A 127 36.44 -27.36 -18.63
C GLU A 127 35.10 -27.92 -19.17
N GLY A 128 34.45 -27.16 -20.04
CA GLY A 128 33.17 -27.55 -20.66
C GLY A 128 31.93 -27.31 -19.79
N MET A 129 32.08 -26.80 -18.56
CA MET A 129 30.93 -26.44 -17.73
C MET A 129 30.16 -25.26 -18.35
N SER A 130 28.85 -25.41 -18.51
CA SER A 130 27.96 -24.34 -18.97
C SER A 130 27.59 -23.43 -17.80
N VAL A 131 27.39 -22.13 -18.05
CA VAL A 131 26.99 -21.17 -17.01
C VAL A 131 25.65 -20.54 -17.38
N VAL A 132 24.74 -20.52 -16.43
CA VAL A 132 23.43 -19.85 -16.48
C VAL A 132 23.37 -18.89 -15.29
N SER A 133 22.75 -17.72 -15.46
CA SER A 133 22.51 -16.79 -14.34
C SER A 133 21.10 -16.22 -14.40
N LEU A 134 20.68 -15.51 -13.35
CA LEU A 134 19.42 -14.80 -13.34
C LEU A 134 19.37 -13.66 -14.38
N ASP A 135 20.50 -13.28 -15.00
CA ASP A 135 20.53 -12.23 -16.02
C ASP A 135 19.66 -12.53 -17.25
N GLU A 136 19.39 -13.81 -17.54
CA GLU A 136 18.45 -14.17 -18.62
C GLU A 136 17.02 -13.69 -18.35
N MET A 137 16.67 -13.42 -17.09
CA MET A 137 15.36 -12.91 -16.66
C MET A 137 15.27 -11.39 -16.68
N ARG A 138 16.36 -10.67 -17.01
CA ARG A 138 16.38 -9.20 -16.93
C ARG A 138 15.30 -8.54 -17.77
N LEU A 139 14.82 -7.41 -17.28
CA LEU A 139 14.02 -6.49 -18.07
C LEU A 139 14.87 -5.90 -19.22
N PRO A 140 14.23 -5.48 -20.33
CA PRO A 140 14.92 -4.78 -21.41
C PRO A 140 15.73 -3.57 -20.90
N GLU A 141 16.90 -3.31 -21.48
CA GLU A 141 17.78 -2.22 -21.02
C GLU A 141 17.13 -0.83 -21.15
N ASP A 142 16.31 -0.63 -22.17
CA ASP A 142 15.58 0.61 -22.46
C ASP A 142 14.41 0.87 -21.49
N TRP A 143 14.11 -0.09 -20.60
CA TRP A 143 13.13 0.09 -19.52
C TRP A 143 13.77 0.65 -18.24
N LEU A 144 15.08 0.45 -18.08
CA LEU A 144 15.78 0.69 -16.82
C LEU A 144 16.04 2.18 -16.59
N SER A 145 15.76 2.62 -15.37
CA SER A 145 16.13 3.95 -14.86
C SER A 145 17.63 4.02 -14.52
N ASN A 146 18.20 2.91 -14.03
CA ASN A 146 19.61 2.73 -13.72
C ASN A 146 20.14 1.42 -14.34
N PRO A 147 20.72 1.47 -15.56
CA PRO A 147 21.23 0.28 -16.23
C PRO A 147 22.51 -0.29 -15.57
N ARG A 148 23.17 0.44 -14.66
CA ARG A 148 24.44 0.00 -14.04
C ARG A 148 24.25 -0.93 -12.84
N ARG A 149 23.04 -0.97 -12.28
CA ARG A 149 22.69 -1.80 -11.13
C ARG A 149 21.29 -2.31 -11.36
N TYR A 150 21.15 -3.57 -11.73
CA TYR A 150 19.85 -4.09 -12.14
C TYR A 150 18.82 -4.01 -11.02
N LEU A 151 19.19 -4.45 -9.81
CA LEU A 151 18.34 -4.42 -8.62
C LEU A 151 18.23 -3.03 -7.96
N ASP A 152 18.48 -1.95 -8.69
CA ASP A 152 18.14 -0.60 -8.24
C ASP A 152 16.62 -0.45 -8.12
N PRO A 153 16.07 0.05 -6.99
CA PRO A 153 14.62 0.18 -6.81
C PRO A 153 13.93 0.99 -7.92
N LEU A 154 14.60 2.00 -8.51
CA LEU A 154 14.03 2.80 -9.60
C LEU A 154 13.81 2.02 -10.90
N ASN A 155 14.42 0.84 -11.05
CA ASN A 155 14.15 -0.06 -12.18
C ASN A 155 12.84 -0.85 -12.00
N PHE A 156 12.20 -0.78 -10.83
CA PHE A 156 11.01 -1.55 -10.48
C PHE A 156 9.97 -0.68 -9.77
N ALA A 157 9.73 0.51 -10.33
CA ALA A 157 8.64 1.39 -9.95
C ALA A 157 7.30 0.75 -10.35
N THR A 158 6.81 -0.14 -9.51
CA THR A 158 5.73 -1.08 -9.82
C THR A 158 4.64 -1.04 -8.76
N ASN A 159 3.40 -1.37 -9.15
CA ASN A 159 2.30 -1.65 -8.23
C ASN A 159 1.21 -2.50 -8.93
N PHE A 160 0.36 -3.17 -8.14
CA PHE A 160 -0.86 -3.83 -8.64
C PHE A 160 -2.09 -3.02 -8.22
N ALA A 161 -3.05 -2.89 -9.14
CA ALA A 161 -4.35 -2.29 -8.88
C ALA A 161 -5.47 -3.29 -9.12
N PHE A 162 -6.45 -3.34 -8.21
CA PHE A 162 -7.73 -3.99 -8.51
C PHE A 162 -8.40 -3.32 -9.70
N PHE A 163 -8.81 -4.10 -10.68
CA PHE A 163 -9.31 -3.57 -11.95
C PHE A 163 -10.46 -4.43 -12.46
N ARG A 164 -11.63 -3.82 -12.66
CA ARG A 164 -12.80 -4.50 -13.20
C ARG A 164 -13.58 -3.58 -14.14
N ASP A 165 -14.11 -4.19 -15.18
CA ASP A 165 -15.13 -3.59 -16.01
C ASP A 165 -16.21 -4.63 -16.25
N THR A 166 -17.39 -4.37 -15.73
CA THR A 166 -18.58 -5.20 -15.94
C THR A 166 -19.69 -4.35 -16.51
N GLN A 167 -20.85 -4.93 -16.77
CA GLN A 167 -22.02 -4.15 -17.18
C GLN A 167 -22.34 -2.99 -16.22
N ASP A 168 -22.17 -3.18 -14.89
CA ASP A 168 -22.66 -2.24 -13.88
C ASP A 168 -21.57 -1.59 -13.00
N LEU A 169 -20.34 -2.08 -13.05
CA LEU A 169 -19.24 -1.67 -12.19
C LEU A 169 -17.97 -1.43 -12.98
N HIS A 170 -17.35 -0.29 -12.74
CA HIS A 170 -16.19 0.21 -13.45
C HIS A 170 -15.12 0.69 -12.47
N THR A 171 -13.86 0.49 -12.84
CA THR A 171 -12.71 1.06 -12.13
C THR A 171 -12.02 2.16 -12.91
N SER A 172 -11.37 3.08 -12.21
CA SER A 172 -10.42 4.03 -12.80
C SER A 172 -9.22 4.20 -11.88
N VAL A 173 -8.03 3.95 -12.43
CA VAL A 173 -6.76 4.28 -11.76
C VAL A 173 -6.39 5.71 -12.12
N ARG A 174 -6.19 6.56 -11.12
CA ARG A 174 -5.86 7.98 -11.23
C ARG A 174 -4.55 8.26 -10.52
N THR A 175 -3.59 8.86 -11.22
CA THR A 175 -2.30 9.28 -10.65
C THR A 175 -1.76 10.50 -11.41
N ALA A 176 -0.50 10.84 -11.22
CA ALA A 176 0.18 11.90 -11.95
C ALA A 176 1.58 11.46 -12.38
N ASN A 177 2.13 12.08 -13.44
CA ASN A 177 3.54 11.93 -13.80
C ASN A 177 4.42 12.79 -12.88
N TYR A 178 4.45 12.47 -11.58
CA TYR A 178 5.30 13.20 -10.63
C TYR A 178 6.79 12.98 -10.87
N TRP A 179 7.17 11.93 -11.61
CA TRP A 179 8.56 11.66 -12.02
C TRP A 179 9.14 12.75 -12.93
N ALA A 180 8.32 13.36 -13.79
CA ALA A 180 8.73 14.53 -14.59
C ALA A 180 9.22 15.69 -13.70
N GLY A 181 8.63 15.85 -12.52
CA GLY A 181 9.07 16.83 -11.51
C GLY A 181 10.47 16.56 -10.94
N TYR A 182 10.99 15.34 -11.08
CA TYR A 182 12.36 14.95 -10.75
C TYR A 182 13.29 14.96 -11.99
N GLY A 183 12.80 15.48 -13.11
CA GLY A 183 13.54 15.56 -14.37
C GLY A 183 13.61 14.23 -15.13
N ALA A 184 12.70 13.29 -14.87
CA ALA A 184 12.51 12.15 -15.76
C ALA A 184 12.02 12.63 -17.13
N ARG A 185 12.39 11.90 -18.18
CA ARG A 185 12.07 12.18 -19.59
C ARG A 185 11.66 10.90 -20.26
N ASP A 186 10.78 10.99 -21.25
CA ASP A 186 10.29 9.82 -22.01
C ASP A 186 9.72 8.73 -21.09
N VAL A 187 9.05 9.16 -20.01
CA VAL A 187 8.44 8.23 -19.04
C VAL A 187 7.29 7.51 -19.74
N GLU A 188 7.14 6.23 -19.43
CA GLU A 188 6.12 5.36 -20.02
C GLU A 188 5.62 4.40 -18.96
N LEU A 189 4.35 4.03 -19.03
CA LEU A 189 3.81 2.95 -18.22
C LEU A 189 3.76 1.68 -19.06
N TRP A 190 4.45 0.62 -18.62
CA TRP A 190 4.13 -0.72 -19.05
C TRP A 190 2.99 -1.27 -18.20
N LEU A 191 1.94 -1.73 -18.87
CA LEU A 191 0.69 -2.16 -18.26
C LEU A 191 0.40 -3.61 -18.67
N CYS A 192 -0.03 -4.42 -17.70
CA CYS A 192 -0.42 -5.81 -17.92
C CYS A 192 -1.69 -6.11 -17.12
N LEU A 193 -2.79 -6.39 -17.82
CA LEU A 193 -4.08 -6.72 -17.25
C LEU A 193 -4.26 -8.24 -17.19
N PHE A 194 -4.54 -8.74 -15.98
CA PHE A 194 -4.88 -10.12 -15.71
C PHE A 194 -6.36 -10.28 -15.40
N ASP A 195 -6.95 -11.40 -15.79
CA ASP A 195 -8.30 -11.82 -15.34
C ASP A 195 -8.28 -12.56 -13.99
N GLU A 196 -9.45 -13.06 -13.57
CA GLU A 196 -9.62 -13.84 -12.33
C GLU A 196 -8.75 -15.10 -12.30
N SER A 197 -8.48 -15.70 -13.47
CA SER A 197 -7.64 -16.91 -13.60
C SER A 197 -6.14 -16.60 -13.62
N GLY A 198 -5.76 -15.32 -13.65
CA GLY A 198 -4.37 -14.90 -13.82
C GLY A 198 -3.89 -14.93 -15.26
N SER A 199 -4.79 -15.10 -16.23
CA SER A 199 -4.47 -15.04 -17.66
C SER A 199 -4.32 -13.59 -18.10
N VAL A 200 -3.31 -13.31 -18.94
CA VAL A 200 -3.11 -11.97 -19.50
C VAL A 200 -4.21 -11.67 -20.53
N LEU A 201 -5.06 -10.68 -20.24
CA LEU A 201 -6.07 -10.18 -21.15
C LEU A 201 -5.49 -9.16 -22.15
N ALA A 202 -4.63 -8.28 -21.66
CA ALA A 202 -3.99 -7.25 -22.46
C ALA A 202 -2.66 -6.81 -21.84
N SER A 203 -1.69 -6.46 -22.68
CA SER A 203 -0.47 -5.77 -22.26
C SER A 203 -0.11 -4.69 -23.27
N TRP A 204 0.27 -3.52 -22.78
CA TRP A 204 0.61 -2.39 -23.63
C TRP A 204 1.52 -1.39 -22.92
N ASN A 205 2.03 -0.48 -23.73
CA ASN A 205 2.82 0.65 -23.31
C ASN A 205 1.99 1.94 -23.43
N GLU A 206 2.04 2.79 -22.42
CA GLU A 206 1.36 4.08 -22.39
C GLU A 206 2.40 5.20 -22.18
N PRO A 207 2.81 5.92 -23.25
CA PRO A 207 3.77 7.00 -23.13
C PRO A 207 3.16 8.18 -22.36
N LEU A 208 3.96 8.80 -21.49
CA LEU A 208 3.56 9.95 -20.70
C LEU A 208 4.16 11.24 -21.25
N THR A 209 3.52 12.36 -20.95
CA THR A 209 4.10 13.67 -21.26
C THR A 209 5.31 13.93 -20.39
N ASP A 210 6.22 14.75 -20.88
CA ASP A 210 7.42 15.21 -20.19
C ASP A 210 7.15 16.25 -19.08
N THR A 211 5.89 16.44 -18.71
CA THR A 211 5.38 17.37 -17.71
C THR A 211 4.72 16.60 -16.58
N CYS A 212 4.54 17.26 -15.43
CA CYS A 212 3.67 16.76 -14.39
C CYS A 212 2.22 16.82 -14.87
N SER A 213 1.73 15.77 -15.51
CA SER A 213 0.36 15.66 -16.01
C SER A 213 -0.45 14.66 -15.19
N SER A 214 -1.77 14.76 -15.28
CA SER A 214 -2.66 13.73 -14.72
C SER A 214 -2.59 12.46 -15.58
N ILE A 215 -2.73 11.30 -14.95
CA ILE A 215 -2.76 10.00 -15.61
C ILE A 215 -4.05 9.30 -15.21
N THR A 216 -4.76 8.77 -16.20
CA THR A 216 -6.01 8.04 -16.00
C THR A 216 -6.02 6.77 -16.82
N ILE A 217 -6.22 5.64 -16.16
CA ILE A 217 -6.47 4.35 -16.80
C ILE A 217 -7.89 3.94 -16.44
N ASN A 218 -8.81 4.08 -17.38
CA ASN A 218 -10.23 3.77 -17.21
C ASN A 218 -10.53 2.37 -17.75
N SER A 219 -11.20 1.55 -16.94
CA SER A 219 -11.50 0.15 -17.23
C SER A 219 -12.39 -0.05 -18.45
N ALA A 220 -13.42 0.78 -18.64
CA ALA A 220 -14.28 0.75 -19.82
C ALA A 220 -13.51 1.12 -21.10
N VAL A 221 -12.60 2.11 -21.02
CA VAL A 221 -11.71 2.47 -22.14
C VAL A 221 -10.78 1.30 -22.49
N VAL A 222 -10.18 0.65 -21.49
CA VAL A 222 -9.32 -0.53 -21.70
C VAL A 222 -10.13 -1.67 -22.33
N ARG A 223 -11.32 -1.95 -21.81
CA ARG A 223 -12.23 -2.97 -22.35
C ARG A 223 -12.53 -2.71 -23.82
N SER A 224 -12.91 -1.48 -24.15
CA SER A 224 -13.21 -1.10 -25.53
C SER A 224 -11.98 -1.14 -26.44
N ARG A 225 -10.81 -0.68 -25.95
CA ARG A 225 -9.54 -0.62 -26.71
C ARG A 225 -9.10 -2.02 -27.16
N PHE A 226 -9.29 -3.02 -26.32
CA PHE A 226 -8.87 -4.40 -26.57
C PHE A 226 -10.00 -5.35 -26.92
N ALA A 227 -11.23 -4.85 -27.10
CA ALA A 227 -12.43 -5.63 -27.41
C ALA A 227 -12.65 -6.81 -26.44
N LEU A 228 -12.54 -6.54 -25.14
CA LEU A 228 -12.68 -7.55 -24.07
C LEU A 228 -14.15 -7.71 -23.64
N ASP A 229 -14.47 -8.90 -23.14
CA ASP A 229 -15.69 -9.16 -22.38
C ASP A 229 -15.62 -8.50 -20.98
N ASP A 230 -16.66 -8.72 -20.15
CA ASP A 230 -16.62 -8.34 -18.74
C ASP A 230 -15.39 -9.00 -18.07
N TYR A 231 -14.67 -8.26 -17.23
CA TYR A 231 -13.53 -8.78 -16.50
C TYR A 231 -13.44 -8.22 -15.09
N CYS A 232 -12.83 -9.01 -14.21
CA CYS A 232 -12.42 -8.61 -12.88
C CYS A 232 -11.04 -9.22 -12.62
N GLY A 233 -10.10 -8.43 -12.12
CA GLY A 233 -8.75 -8.94 -11.92
C GLY A 233 -7.79 -7.86 -11.45
N SER A 234 -6.56 -7.95 -11.96
CA SER A 234 -5.45 -7.13 -11.50
C SER A 234 -4.75 -6.45 -12.66
N LEU A 235 -4.54 -5.14 -12.55
CA LEU A 235 -3.70 -4.36 -13.45
C LEU A 235 -2.32 -4.19 -12.80
N PHE A 236 -1.30 -4.82 -13.37
CA PHE A 236 0.09 -4.55 -13.05
C PHE A 236 0.55 -3.29 -13.77
N ILE A 237 1.15 -2.37 -13.03
CA ILE A 237 1.63 -1.08 -13.52
C ILE A 237 3.13 -0.99 -13.24
N HIS A 238 3.93 -0.74 -14.27
CA HIS A 238 5.35 -0.42 -14.15
C HIS A 238 5.66 0.90 -14.85
N ALA A 239 6.09 1.90 -14.08
CA ALA A 239 6.60 3.16 -14.63
C ALA A 239 8.08 3.02 -15.02
N LEU A 240 8.36 3.17 -16.31
CA LEU A 240 9.68 2.98 -16.93
C LEU A 240 10.47 4.30 -16.96
N ARG A 241 11.80 4.19 -16.89
CA ARG A 241 12.73 5.34 -17.02
C ARG A 241 12.44 6.51 -16.06
N VAL A 242 11.95 6.18 -14.87
CA VAL A 242 11.55 7.14 -13.84
C VAL A 242 12.72 7.72 -13.05
N ARG A 243 12.45 8.81 -12.33
CA ARG A 243 13.38 9.42 -11.36
C ARG A 243 12.66 9.83 -10.09
N GLY A 244 13.38 9.85 -8.97
CA GLY A 244 12.90 10.35 -7.68
C GLY A 244 12.11 9.34 -6.86
N HIS A 245 11.14 8.65 -7.47
CA HIS A 245 10.28 7.67 -6.78
C HIS A 245 10.24 6.31 -7.48
N ASP A 246 10.37 5.27 -6.68
CA ASP A 246 10.35 3.84 -7.00
C ASP A 246 9.03 3.13 -6.63
N VAL A 247 8.01 3.92 -6.29
CA VAL A 247 6.67 3.44 -5.94
C VAL A 247 5.66 4.16 -6.83
N VAL A 248 4.77 3.39 -7.46
CA VAL A 248 3.60 3.93 -8.18
C VAL A 248 2.49 4.16 -7.16
N LYS A 249 2.22 5.42 -6.87
CA LYS A 249 1.12 5.86 -6.00
C LYS A 249 -0.10 6.16 -6.86
N TYR A 250 -1.28 5.69 -6.49
CA TYR A 250 -2.50 5.94 -7.27
C TYR A 250 -3.74 6.03 -6.38
N ALA A 251 -4.79 6.64 -6.90
CA ALA A 251 -6.15 6.47 -6.43
C ALA A 251 -6.89 5.50 -7.36
N LEU A 252 -7.61 4.55 -6.79
CA LEU A 252 -8.51 3.66 -7.49
C LEU A 252 -9.93 4.08 -7.17
N ASP A 253 -10.63 4.60 -8.17
CA ASP A 253 -12.06 4.86 -8.10
C ASP A 253 -12.83 3.61 -8.53
N VAL A 254 -13.89 3.28 -7.79
CA VAL A 254 -14.90 2.29 -8.16
C VAL A 254 -16.24 3.00 -8.25
N HIS A 255 -16.87 2.93 -9.40
CA HIS A 255 -18.16 3.56 -9.65
C HIS A 255 -19.08 2.59 -10.39
N GLY A 256 -20.38 2.78 -10.23
CA GLY A 256 -21.38 2.03 -10.98
C GLY A 256 -22.29 2.93 -11.79
N ASN A 257 -23.15 2.32 -12.61
CA ASN A 257 -24.13 3.05 -13.43
C ASN A 257 -25.27 3.67 -12.61
N GLY A 258 -25.51 3.17 -11.39
CA GLY A 258 -26.54 3.66 -10.48
C GLY A 258 -25.98 4.54 -9.35
N ALA A 259 -26.88 5.22 -8.65
CA ALA A 259 -26.58 6.13 -7.54
C ALA A 259 -25.97 5.45 -6.29
N GLY A 260 -25.93 4.12 -6.23
CA GLY A 260 -25.49 3.37 -5.04
C GLY A 260 -24.00 3.01 -4.97
N THR A 261 -23.20 3.35 -5.99
CA THR A 261 -21.78 2.94 -6.04
C THR A 261 -20.87 4.09 -6.44
N LEU A 262 -20.19 4.64 -5.45
CA LEU A 262 -19.01 5.49 -5.61
C LEU A 262 -18.10 5.22 -4.42
N SER A 263 -16.88 4.77 -4.68
CA SER A 263 -15.89 4.46 -3.65
C SER A 263 -14.50 4.71 -4.18
N CYS A 264 -13.53 4.87 -3.28
CA CYS A 264 -12.14 4.97 -3.67
C CYS A 264 -11.20 4.40 -2.62
N THR A 265 -10.03 4.01 -3.09
CA THR A 265 -8.86 3.72 -2.25
C THR A 265 -7.66 4.41 -2.84
N HIS A 266 -6.76 4.92 -2.03
CA HIS A 266 -5.43 5.31 -2.45
C HIS A 266 -4.46 4.17 -2.11
N ASP A 267 -3.46 3.98 -2.96
CA ASP A 267 -2.41 3.00 -2.72
C ASP A 267 -1.01 3.54 -3.02
N ALA A 268 -0.07 3.03 -2.24
CA ALA A 268 1.37 3.22 -2.35
C ALA A 268 2.14 1.98 -1.88
N ASN A 269 1.46 0.93 -1.39
CA ASN A 269 2.10 -0.27 -0.92
C ASN A 269 2.22 -1.29 -2.07
N ALA A 270 3.45 -1.52 -2.52
CA ALA A 270 3.76 -2.46 -3.58
C ALA A 270 4.52 -3.70 -3.09
N TRP A 271 4.42 -4.02 -1.79
CA TRP A 271 5.09 -5.19 -1.21
C TRP A 271 4.11 -6.14 -0.50
N PRO A 272 4.27 -7.46 -0.69
CA PRO A 272 3.50 -8.46 0.03
C PRO A 272 3.93 -8.54 1.51
N ALA A 273 3.00 -8.95 2.37
CA ALA A 273 3.23 -9.13 3.80
C ALA A 273 2.69 -10.47 4.32
N ASP A 274 3.20 -10.91 5.47
CA ASP A 274 2.70 -12.10 6.15
C ASP A 274 1.24 -11.93 6.58
N LEU A 275 0.92 -10.73 7.10
CA LEU A 275 -0.34 -10.42 7.73
C LEU A 275 -0.88 -9.07 7.25
N TYR A 276 -2.20 -8.99 7.15
CA TYR A 276 -2.91 -7.73 7.01
C TYR A 276 -4.00 -7.61 8.08
N GLY A 277 -4.21 -6.39 8.58
CA GLY A 277 -5.26 -6.06 9.54
C GLY A 277 -6.11 -4.89 9.06
N GLY A 278 -7.14 -4.53 9.83
CA GLY A 278 -8.04 -3.41 9.50
C GLY A 278 -9.15 -3.77 8.52
N THR A 279 -9.43 -5.06 8.32
CA THR A 279 -10.64 -5.53 7.64
C THR A 279 -11.77 -5.63 8.68
N PRO A 280 -12.91 -4.93 8.50
CA PRO A 280 -14.03 -5.00 9.43
C PRO A 280 -14.82 -6.29 9.24
N ALA A 281 -15.35 -6.84 10.34
CA ALA A 281 -16.40 -7.84 10.25
C ALA A 281 -17.70 -7.23 9.70
N PRO A 282 -18.56 -8.02 9.05
CA PRO A 282 -19.83 -7.53 8.51
C PRO A 282 -20.75 -6.95 9.60
N ASP A 283 -21.35 -5.79 9.34
CA ASP A 283 -22.48 -5.26 10.13
C ASP A 283 -23.80 -5.93 9.71
N GLU A 284 -24.89 -5.66 10.42
CA GLU A 284 -26.20 -6.22 10.11
C GLU A 284 -26.63 -5.89 8.67
N GLY A 285 -26.90 -6.93 7.88
CA GLY A 285 -27.31 -6.80 6.47
C GLY A 285 -26.18 -6.45 5.50
N GLU A 286 -24.92 -6.45 5.96
CA GLU A 286 -23.75 -6.29 5.11
C GLU A 286 -23.15 -7.64 4.69
N ARG A 287 -22.56 -7.65 3.50
CA ARG A 287 -21.67 -8.71 3.02
C ARG A 287 -20.30 -8.10 2.77
N VAL A 288 -19.26 -8.68 3.36
CA VAL A 288 -17.88 -8.22 3.20
C VAL A 288 -17.10 -9.25 2.37
N VAL A 289 -16.58 -8.81 1.22
CA VAL A 289 -15.78 -9.61 0.30
C VAL A 289 -14.34 -9.13 0.34
N LEU A 290 -13.39 -9.99 0.71
CA LEU A 290 -11.96 -9.75 0.60
C LEU A 290 -11.49 -10.14 -0.82
N TRP A 291 -10.93 -9.18 -1.55
CA TRP A 291 -10.31 -9.40 -2.85
C TRP A 291 -8.84 -9.80 -2.67
N ILE A 292 -8.56 -11.08 -2.93
CA ILE A 292 -7.20 -11.64 -2.92
C ILE A 292 -6.65 -11.55 -4.35
N GLN A 293 -5.57 -10.80 -4.54
CA GLN A 293 -4.93 -10.57 -5.84
C GLN A 293 -3.51 -11.13 -5.81
N ASN A 294 -3.34 -12.40 -6.20
CA ASN A 294 -2.02 -13.04 -6.18
C ASN A 294 -1.02 -12.18 -6.96
N SER A 295 0.09 -11.81 -6.32
CA SER A 295 1.07 -10.89 -6.94
C SER A 295 2.25 -11.61 -7.58
N HIS A 296 2.23 -12.95 -7.64
CA HIS A 296 3.41 -13.75 -7.97
C HIS A 296 3.18 -14.77 -9.10
N PRO A 297 4.27 -15.23 -9.75
CA PRO A 297 4.24 -16.20 -10.86
C PRO A 297 4.00 -17.67 -10.45
N LEU A 298 3.46 -17.91 -9.25
CA LEU A 298 3.12 -19.23 -8.73
C LEU A 298 1.73 -19.18 -8.11
N ALA A 299 1.06 -20.34 -8.05
CA ALA A 299 -0.23 -20.44 -7.39
C ALA A 299 -0.10 -20.29 -5.86
N ILE A 300 -1.08 -19.65 -5.24
CA ILE A 300 -1.29 -19.74 -3.80
C ILE A 300 -1.91 -21.11 -3.52
N PRO A 301 -1.25 -21.98 -2.73
CA PRO A 301 -1.77 -23.32 -2.46
C PRO A 301 -3.03 -23.26 -1.59
N ARG A 302 -3.80 -24.35 -1.59
CA ARG A 302 -4.87 -24.58 -0.60
C ARG A 302 -4.30 -24.43 0.81
N GLY A 303 -5.01 -23.69 1.67
CA GLY A 303 -4.52 -23.33 3.00
C GLY A 303 -3.32 -22.36 2.99
N GLY A 304 -3.06 -21.69 1.88
CA GLY A 304 -2.07 -20.61 1.77
C GLY A 304 -2.56 -19.29 2.39
N VAL A 305 -3.88 -19.07 2.37
CA VAL A 305 -4.55 -17.89 2.95
C VAL A 305 -5.54 -18.32 4.03
N GLY A 306 -5.65 -17.54 5.09
CA GLY A 306 -6.64 -17.77 6.16
C GLY A 306 -7.14 -16.47 6.77
N LEU A 307 -8.21 -16.56 7.55
CA LEU A 307 -8.80 -15.45 8.29
C LEU A 307 -8.98 -15.85 9.75
N ASN A 308 -8.77 -14.90 10.66
CA ASN A 308 -9.10 -15.04 12.07
C ASN A 308 -9.68 -13.72 12.59
N ALA A 309 -10.49 -13.80 13.66
CA ALA A 309 -10.79 -12.61 14.44
C ALA A 309 -9.48 -12.03 14.98
N MET A 310 -9.33 -10.71 14.93
CA MET A 310 -8.14 -9.99 15.40
C MET A 310 -7.72 -10.49 16.79
N GLY A 311 -6.47 -10.94 16.92
CA GLY A 311 -5.92 -11.49 18.17
C GLY A 311 -6.34 -12.91 18.56
N SER A 312 -7.21 -13.58 17.79
CA SER A 312 -7.47 -15.01 17.93
C SER A 312 -6.34 -15.85 17.34
N GLN A 313 -6.14 -17.05 17.86
CA GLN A 313 -5.23 -18.06 17.28
C GLN A 313 -5.99 -19.09 16.41
N ASP A 314 -7.32 -19.03 16.42
CA ASP A 314 -8.17 -19.93 15.63
C ASP A 314 -8.27 -19.39 14.20
N ILE A 315 -7.45 -19.95 13.32
CA ILE A 315 -7.38 -19.57 11.90
C ILE A 315 -8.27 -20.48 11.08
N ALA A 316 -9.21 -19.88 10.35
CA ALA A 316 -9.98 -20.55 9.30
C ALA A 316 -9.23 -20.42 7.97
N TRP A 317 -8.83 -21.54 7.40
CA TRP A 317 -8.02 -21.59 6.18
C TRP A 317 -8.89 -21.74 4.92
N LEU A 318 -8.57 -21.00 3.87
CA LEU A 318 -9.19 -21.12 2.56
C LEU A 318 -8.74 -22.41 1.88
N ASP A 319 -9.64 -23.38 1.72
CA ASP A 319 -9.39 -24.61 0.94
C ASP A 319 -9.64 -24.39 -0.56
N GLN A 320 -8.94 -23.41 -1.13
CA GLN A 320 -8.94 -23.14 -2.55
C GLN A 320 -7.54 -22.70 -3.00
N GLU A 321 -7.11 -23.25 -4.12
CA GLU A 321 -5.91 -22.78 -4.81
C GLU A 321 -6.25 -21.52 -5.62
N ILE A 322 -5.38 -20.51 -5.57
CA ILE A 322 -5.53 -19.28 -6.36
C ILE A 322 -4.40 -19.27 -7.40
N PRO A 323 -4.68 -19.25 -8.72
CA PRO A 323 -3.66 -19.28 -9.75
C PRO A 323 -2.62 -18.16 -9.65
N ALA A 324 -1.46 -18.34 -10.29
CA ALA A 324 -0.46 -17.29 -10.48
C ALA A 324 -1.11 -16.04 -11.09
N PHE A 325 -0.89 -14.87 -10.49
CA PHE A 325 -1.54 -13.59 -10.85
C PHE A 325 -3.08 -13.57 -10.82
N GLY A 326 -3.72 -14.63 -10.33
CA GLY A 326 -5.17 -14.76 -10.25
C GLY A 326 -5.80 -13.87 -9.18
N THR A 327 -7.09 -13.59 -9.36
CA THR A 327 -7.90 -12.79 -8.43
C THR A 327 -9.06 -13.61 -7.89
N HIS A 328 -9.24 -13.61 -6.57
CA HIS A 328 -10.27 -14.39 -5.90
C HIS A 328 -11.11 -13.50 -4.96
N ALA A 329 -12.43 -13.63 -5.07
CA ALA A 329 -13.41 -12.98 -4.20
C ALA A 329 -13.75 -13.89 -3.02
N LEU A 330 -13.20 -13.61 -1.84
CA LEU A 330 -13.50 -14.35 -0.62
C LEU A 330 -14.58 -13.64 0.19
N ASP A 331 -15.79 -14.22 0.23
CA ASP A 331 -16.80 -13.79 1.21
C ASP A 331 -16.36 -14.19 2.62
N VAL A 332 -16.15 -13.20 3.49
CA VAL A 332 -15.60 -13.45 4.84
C VAL A 332 -16.49 -14.37 5.68
N ALA A 333 -17.80 -14.33 5.47
CA ALA A 333 -18.76 -15.15 6.22
C ALA A 333 -18.59 -16.65 5.92
N THR A 334 -17.91 -17.00 4.81
CA THR A 334 -17.57 -18.40 4.49
C THR A 334 -16.59 -19.00 5.50
N LEU A 335 -15.69 -18.19 6.05
CA LEU A 335 -14.67 -18.64 6.99
C LEU A 335 -14.96 -18.20 8.44
N LEU A 336 -15.64 -17.07 8.62
CA LEU A 336 -15.94 -16.48 9.93
C LEU A 336 -17.44 -16.10 10.02
N PRO A 337 -18.37 -17.08 9.99
CA PRO A 337 -19.81 -16.81 9.91
C PRO A 337 -20.39 -16.10 11.15
N ASP A 338 -19.78 -16.29 12.31
CA ASP A 338 -20.27 -15.77 13.60
C ASP A 338 -19.62 -14.43 14.00
N LEU A 339 -18.67 -13.93 13.19
CA LEU A 339 -17.98 -12.68 13.48
C LEU A 339 -18.78 -11.51 12.90
N HIS A 340 -19.13 -10.55 13.76
CA HIS A 340 -19.92 -9.37 13.39
C HIS A 340 -19.23 -8.09 13.81
N TRP A 341 -19.56 -6.98 13.14
CA TRP A 341 -19.17 -5.64 13.56
C TRP A 341 -19.53 -5.41 15.04
N PRO A 342 -18.63 -4.84 15.88
CA PRO A 342 -17.38 -4.17 15.53
C PRO A 342 -16.13 -5.07 15.54
N GLY A 343 -16.29 -6.38 15.42
CA GLY A 343 -15.18 -7.32 15.24
C GLY A 343 -14.27 -6.92 14.08
N GLN A 344 -12.99 -7.23 14.21
CA GLN A 344 -11.96 -6.95 13.21
C GLN A 344 -11.34 -8.27 12.76
N ILE A 345 -10.90 -8.33 11.52
CA ILE A 345 -10.33 -9.53 10.90
C ILE A 345 -8.85 -9.31 10.63
N GLU A 346 -8.08 -10.33 10.99
CA GLU A 346 -6.68 -10.50 10.62
C GLU A 346 -6.62 -11.48 9.45
N VAL A 347 -5.86 -11.10 8.41
CA VAL A 347 -5.70 -11.87 7.18
C VAL A 347 -4.32 -12.53 7.21
N GLN A 348 -4.31 -13.86 7.23
CA GLN A 348 -3.13 -14.68 7.06
C GLN A 348 -2.79 -14.73 5.57
N ALA A 349 -1.84 -13.92 5.11
CA ALA A 349 -1.59 -13.68 3.70
C ALA A 349 -0.32 -14.36 3.17
N GLY A 350 0.61 -14.75 4.05
CA GLY A 350 1.77 -15.57 3.71
C GLY A 350 2.69 -14.98 2.62
N ARG A 351 2.72 -13.65 2.49
CA ARG A 351 3.47 -12.90 1.45
C ARG A 351 3.06 -13.24 0.00
N TYR A 352 1.86 -13.77 -0.24
CA TYR A 352 1.41 -14.13 -1.59
C TYR A 352 0.89 -12.96 -2.44
N PHE A 353 0.43 -11.89 -1.81
CA PHE A 353 -0.21 -10.77 -2.50
C PHE A 353 0.16 -9.45 -1.84
N VAL A 354 0.20 -8.39 -2.64
CA VAL A 354 0.26 -7.01 -2.14
C VAL A 354 -1.08 -6.62 -1.51
N ARG A 355 -1.09 -5.50 -0.81
CA ARG A 355 -2.20 -5.03 0.05
C ARG A 355 -3.60 -5.34 -0.52
N PRO A 356 -4.38 -6.22 0.15
CA PRO A 356 -5.70 -6.61 -0.35
C PRO A 356 -6.73 -5.52 -0.09
N ARG A 357 -7.82 -5.59 -0.86
CA ARG A 357 -8.99 -4.73 -0.71
C ARG A 357 -10.15 -5.53 -0.16
N TYR A 358 -11.03 -4.89 0.59
CA TYR A 358 -12.32 -5.46 0.94
C TYR A 358 -13.43 -4.57 0.37
N GLU A 359 -14.43 -5.21 -0.20
CA GLU A 359 -15.65 -4.57 -0.70
C GLU A 359 -16.82 -4.96 0.21
N ILE A 360 -17.64 -3.97 0.55
CA ILE A 360 -18.82 -4.15 1.38
C ILE A 360 -20.05 -3.85 0.53
N GLU A 361 -20.90 -4.87 0.39
CA GLU A 361 -22.25 -4.76 -0.17
C GLU A 361 -23.21 -4.56 1.00
N GLY A 362 -23.77 -3.36 1.12
CA GLY A 362 -24.72 -3.01 2.17
C GLY A 362 -26.19 -3.08 1.71
N PRO A 363 -27.14 -2.79 2.63
CA PRO A 363 -28.57 -2.74 2.33
C PRO A 363 -28.89 -1.81 1.15
N GLY A 364 -29.85 -2.23 0.32
CA GLY A 364 -30.24 -1.48 -0.87
C GLY A 364 -29.23 -1.52 -2.03
N GLY A 365 -28.25 -2.44 -1.99
CA GLY A 365 -27.27 -2.63 -3.06
C GLY A 365 -26.14 -1.61 -3.08
N ARG A 366 -25.98 -0.82 -2.01
CA ARG A 366 -24.91 0.17 -1.87
C ARG A 366 -23.57 -0.53 -1.74
N ARG A 367 -22.55 -0.03 -2.42
CA ARG A 367 -21.22 -0.63 -2.44
C ARG A 367 -20.16 0.37 -2.02
N ARG A 368 -19.23 -0.11 -1.20
CA ARG A 368 -18.00 0.61 -0.87
C ARG A 368 -16.82 -0.34 -0.85
N ILE A 369 -15.64 0.17 -1.18
CA ILE A 369 -14.38 -0.56 -1.14
C ILE A 369 -13.38 0.23 -0.30
N ALA A 370 -12.61 -0.49 0.50
CA ALA A 370 -11.48 0.02 1.25
C ALA A 370 -10.34 -1.03 1.23
N HIS A 371 -9.24 -0.77 1.91
CA HIS A 371 -8.09 -1.67 1.95
C HIS A 371 -7.73 -2.09 3.37
N ALA A 372 -7.22 -3.31 3.51
CA ALA A 372 -6.51 -3.72 4.72
C ALA A 372 -5.13 -3.04 4.76
N ASN A 373 -4.48 -3.00 5.92
CA ASN A 373 -3.12 -2.46 6.05
C ASN A 373 -2.14 -3.55 6.44
N VAL A 374 -0.85 -3.31 6.19
CA VAL A 374 0.21 -4.25 6.59
C VAL A 374 0.25 -4.33 8.10
N GLU A 375 0.07 -5.53 8.62
CA GLU A 375 0.35 -5.82 10.00
C GLU A 375 1.84 -6.19 10.15
N ARG A 376 2.48 -5.61 11.16
CA ARG A 376 3.91 -5.73 11.38
C ARG A 376 4.24 -6.92 12.27
N THR A 377 5.09 -7.80 11.76
CA THR A 377 5.62 -8.98 12.46
C THR A 377 7.02 -8.73 13.04
N ASP A 378 7.63 -7.60 12.70
CA ASP A 378 9.00 -7.18 13.03
C ASP A 378 9.06 -6.00 14.01
N LEU A 379 7.91 -5.49 14.47
CA LEU A 379 7.85 -4.43 15.48
C LEU A 379 7.72 -5.02 16.89
N GLU A 380 8.57 -4.51 17.78
CA GLU A 380 8.58 -4.83 19.20
C GLU A 380 8.16 -3.63 20.03
N PRO A 381 7.52 -3.85 21.18
CA PRO A 381 7.24 -2.79 22.14
C PRO A 381 8.49 -1.99 22.52
N ASP A 382 8.35 -0.68 22.57
CA ASP A 382 9.42 0.24 22.94
C ASP A 382 9.14 0.86 24.31
N PRO A 383 9.85 0.42 25.37
CA PRO A 383 9.60 0.89 26.73
C PRO A 383 9.89 2.38 26.93
N ARG A 384 10.51 3.04 25.93
CA ARG A 384 10.79 4.47 25.98
C ARG A 384 9.64 5.33 25.49
N ILE A 385 8.68 4.80 24.72
CA ILE A 385 7.55 5.57 24.17
C ILE A 385 6.74 6.27 25.27
N PRO A 386 6.39 5.61 26.40
CA PRO A 386 5.69 6.28 27.51
C PRO A 386 6.43 7.51 28.05
N ASP A 387 7.76 7.50 28.02
CA ASP A 387 8.61 8.57 28.56
C ASP A 387 8.85 9.72 27.57
N LEU A 388 8.34 9.64 26.33
CA LEU A 388 8.56 10.67 25.31
C LEU A 388 7.71 11.93 25.52
N ALA A 389 6.57 11.83 26.21
CA ALA A 389 5.59 12.92 26.32
C ALA A 389 6.18 14.28 26.77
N PRO A 390 7.09 14.36 27.76
CA PRO A 390 7.69 15.64 28.17
C PRO A 390 8.48 16.33 27.05
N LEU A 391 9.06 15.55 26.13
CA LEU A 391 9.88 16.06 25.03
C LEU A 391 9.13 16.14 23.71
N MET A 392 8.13 15.29 23.45
CA MET A 392 7.43 15.17 22.16
C MET A 392 5.96 15.59 22.21
N GLY A 393 5.47 16.06 23.36
CA GLY A 393 4.08 16.48 23.54
C GLY A 393 3.11 15.31 23.34
N LYS A 394 2.22 15.42 22.34
CA LYS A 394 1.26 14.35 21.99
C LYS A 394 1.93 13.12 21.40
N GLY A 395 3.18 13.22 20.93
CA GLY A 395 3.89 12.10 20.30
C GLY A 395 3.19 11.63 19.02
N TYR A 396 2.85 10.35 18.95
CA TYR A 396 2.12 9.74 17.84
C TYR A 396 0.66 10.21 17.81
N ILE A 397 0.22 10.72 16.66
CA ILE A 397 -1.16 11.14 16.40
C ILE A 397 -1.67 10.35 15.20
N LEU A 398 -2.84 9.73 15.33
CA LEU A 398 -3.62 9.25 14.19
C LEU A 398 -4.89 10.10 14.07
N PRO A 399 -4.93 11.07 13.12
CA PRO A 399 -6.06 11.95 12.97
C PRO A 399 -7.10 11.40 11.97
N PHE A 400 -8.38 11.39 12.35
CA PHE A 400 -9.52 11.06 11.48
C PHE A 400 -10.45 12.28 11.34
N PRO A 401 -10.91 12.63 10.12
CA PRO A 401 -11.80 13.76 9.94
C PRO A 401 -13.12 13.54 10.68
N VAL A 402 -13.66 14.61 11.25
CA VAL A 402 -15.08 14.73 11.51
C VAL A 402 -15.62 15.58 10.38
N LEU A 403 -16.24 14.94 9.39
CA LEU A 403 -16.91 15.61 8.28
C LEU A 403 -18.07 16.48 8.80
N PRO A 404 -18.64 17.40 7.99
CA PRO A 404 -19.78 18.22 8.40
C PRO A 404 -20.86 17.39 9.11
N VAL A 405 -21.06 17.66 10.40
CA VAL A 405 -21.90 16.80 11.27
C VAL A 405 -23.37 16.81 10.86
N SER A 406 -23.79 17.85 10.14
CA SER A 406 -25.12 17.94 9.53
C SER A 406 -25.36 16.89 8.45
N ASP A 407 -24.30 16.49 7.73
CA ASP A 407 -24.40 15.70 6.52
C ASP A 407 -23.88 14.27 6.74
N PHE A 408 -22.96 14.10 7.69
CA PHE A 408 -22.24 12.86 7.93
C PHE A 408 -22.25 12.45 9.39
N ARG A 409 -22.24 11.13 9.60
CA ARG A 409 -21.86 10.48 10.86
C ARG A 409 -20.45 9.92 10.73
N SER A 410 -19.59 10.25 11.69
CA SER A 410 -18.19 9.78 11.76
C SER A 410 -18.00 8.77 12.88
N LEU A 411 -17.33 7.65 12.57
CA LEU A 411 -16.91 6.64 13.52
C LEU A 411 -15.40 6.38 13.40
N ALA A 412 -14.75 6.12 14.52
CA ALA A 412 -13.37 5.62 14.60
C ALA A 412 -13.31 4.31 15.39
N LEU A 413 -12.48 3.38 14.94
CA LEU A 413 -12.23 2.10 15.61
C LEU A 413 -10.71 1.88 15.68
N PRO A 414 -10.06 1.97 16.85
CA PRO A 414 -8.66 1.61 17.01
C PRO A 414 -8.40 0.16 16.62
N THR A 415 -7.29 -0.07 15.93
CA THR A 415 -6.92 -1.38 15.36
C THR A 415 -5.51 -1.76 15.77
N PRO A 416 -5.30 -2.92 16.42
CA PRO A 416 -3.97 -3.48 16.62
C PRO A 416 -3.37 -3.90 15.26
N MET A 417 -2.15 -3.46 14.96
CA MET A 417 -1.49 -3.65 13.67
C MET A 417 -0.04 -4.15 13.78
N ALA A 418 0.37 -4.65 14.94
CA ALA A 418 1.56 -5.47 15.07
C ALA A 418 1.28 -6.70 15.93
N THR A 419 1.91 -7.83 15.62
CA THR A 419 1.64 -9.12 16.30
C THR A 419 1.98 -9.10 17.80
N THR A 420 2.84 -8.18 18.20
CA THR A 420 3.29 -7.95 19.58
C THR A 420 2.32 -7.08 20.39
N GLN A 421 1.41 -6.33 19.73
CA GLN A 421 0.38 -5.54 20.40
C GLN A 421 -0.71 -6.45 21.00
N ARG A 422 -0.52 -6.84 22.26
CA ARG A 422 -1.52 -7.59 23.05
C ARG A 422 -2.64 -6.72 23.60
N GLU A 423 -2.36 -5.43 23.72
CA GLU A 423 -3.28 -4.40 24.15
C GLU A 423 -2.90 -3.06 23.53
N LEU A 424 -3.86 -2.14 23.49
CA LEU A 424 -3.68 -0.79 22.97
C LEU A 424 -4.09 0.23 24.04
N PRO A 425 -3.13 0.88 24.72
CA PRO A 425 -3.39 1.98 25.65
C PRO A 425 -3.76 3.25 24.86
N VAL A 426 -5.05 3.58 24.74
CA VAL A 426 -5.52 4.62 23.81
C VAL A 426 -6.51 5.59 24.45
N LYS A 427 -6.46 6.84 23.98
CA LYS A 427 -7.51 7.84 24.15
C LYS A 427 -7.86 8.50 22.82
N CYS A 428 -8.97 9.23 22.82
CA CYS A 428 -9.40 10.08 21.71
C CYS A 428 -9.53 11.52 22.16
N ALA A 429 -9.07 12.47 21.36
CA ALA A 429 -9.39 13.89 21.52
C ALA A 429 -10.27 14.35 20.36
N LEU A 430 -11.38 15.03 20.66
CA LEU A 430 -12.25 15.67 19.68
C LEU A 430 -11.79 17.12 19.50
N MET A 431 -11.44 17.48 18.28
CA MET A 431 -10.90 18.79 17.91
C MET A 431 -11.88 19.51 17.00
N ASP A 432 -12.16 20.78 17.29
CA ASP A 432 -12.84 21.67 16.36
C ASP A 432 -11.90 22.11 15.22
N ALA A 433 -12.46 22.47 14.07
CA ALA A 433 -11.69 22.98 12.94
C ALA A 433 -10.79 24.19 13.29
N ALA A 434 -11.17 24.99 14.31
CA ALA A 434 -10.39 26.11 14.81
C ALA A 434 -9.10 25.70 15.56
N GLY A 435 -8.91 24.42 15.84
CA GLY A 435 -7.74 23.87 16.55
C GLY A 435 -7.92 23.72 18.06
N GLU A 436 -9.12 24.03 18.56
CA GLU A 436 -9.46 23.85 19.97
C GLU A 436 -9.88 22.40 20.25
N ARG A 437 -9.38 21.84 21.36
CA ARG A 437 -9.85 20.54 21.86
C ARG A 437 -11.17 20.75 22.60
N VAL A 438 -12.24 20.20 22.05
CA VAL A 438 -13.61 20.27 22.60
C VAL A 438 -13.80 19.25 23.71
N SER A 439 -13.32 18.01 23.52
CA SER A 439 -13.41 16.95 24.53
C SER A 439 -12.30 15.90 24.39
N GLU A 440 -12.14 15.08 25.42
CA GLU A 440 -11.23 13.93 25.46
C GLU A 440 -11.92 12.73 26.11
N LYS A 441 -11.80 11.56 25.46
CA LYS A 441 -12.34 10.28 25.93
C LYS A 441 -11.22 9.26 26.11
N PHE A 442 -11.08 8.75 27.32
CA PHE A 442 -10.17 7.64 27.61
C PHE A 442 -10.82 6.32 27.19
N LEU A 443 -10.11 5.51 26.38
CA LEU A 443 -10.61 4.21 25.94
C LEU A 443 -10.05 3.04 26.76
N GLY A 444 -9.04 3.28 27.59
CA GLY A 444 -8.39 2.23 28.38
C GLY A 444 -7.29 1.50 27.61
N ARG A 445 -6.92 0.33 28.15
CA ARG A 445 -6.06 -0.66 27.50
C ARG A 445 -6.94 -1.66 26.77
N ILE A 446 -7.24 -1.37 25.51
CA ILE A 446 -8.10 -2.22 24.69
C ILE A 446 -7.33 -3.52 24.42
N ALA A 447 -7.82 -4.67 24.88
CA ALA A 447 -7.16 -5.94 24.55
C ALA A 447 -7.21 -6.17 23.04
N ARG A 448 -6.20 -6.83 22.47
CA ARG A 448 -6.11 -7.05 21.01
C ARG A 448 -7.38 -7.63 20.39
N ARG A 449 -8.06 -8.51 21.12
CA ARG A 449 -9.30 -9.19 20.68
C ARG A 449 -10.58 -8.37 20.84
N ASP A 450 -10.51 -7.27 21.58
CA ASP A 450 -11.65 -6.43 21.89
C ASP A 450 -11.69 -5.26 20.90
N SER A 451 -12.89 -4.79 20.57
CA SER A 451 -13.11 -3.64 19.68
C SER A 451 -13.92 -2.57 20.39
N VAL A 452 -13.42 -1.34 20.38
CA VAL A 452 -14.10 -0.18 21.00
C VAL A 452 -14.34 0.87 19.93
N VAL A 453 -15.60 0.99 19.50
CA VAL A 453 -16.00 2.01 18.51
C VAL A 453 -16.23 3.35 19.20
N VAL A 454 -15.69 4.40 18.60
CA VAL A 454 -15.96 5.80 18.94
C VAL A 454 -16.89 6.38 17.89
N ASP A 455 -18.17 6.51 18.24
CA ASP A 455 -19.19 7.18 17.44
C ASP A 455 -19.31 8.64 17.89
N VAL A 456 -18.94 9.58 17.00
CA VAL A 456 -18.84 11.01 17.32
C VAL A 456 -20.20 11.58 17.71
N ASP A 457 -21.27 11.19 17.02
CA ASP A 457 -22.62 11.66 17.31
C ASP A 457 -23.04 11.30 18.74
N SER A 458 -22.81 10.05 19.12
CA SER A 458 -23.13 9.56 20.46
C SER A 458 -22.27 10.24 21.51
N TRP A 459 -20.98 10.42 21.23
CA TRP A 459 -20.06 11.13 22.12
C TRP A 459 -20.48 12.60 22.35
N MET A 460 -20.80 13.34 21.30
CA MET A 460 -21.27 14.73 21.39
C MET A 460 -22.57 14.85 22.19
N ARG A 461 -23.54 13.97 21.92
CA ARG A 461 -24.81 13.94 22.67
C ARG A 461 -24.62 13.63 24.15
N ASP A 462 -23.82 12.62 24.47
CA ASP A 462 -23.63 12.14 25.84
C ASP A 462 -22.96 13.20 26.74
N GLU A 463 -22.08 14.02 26.18
CA GLU A 463 -21.43 15.11 26.93
C GLU A 463 -22.09 16.48 26.74
N GLY A 464 -23.16 16.58 25.93
CA GLY A 464 -23.89 17.82 25.69
C GLY A 464 -23.03 18.91 25.02
N MET A 465 -22.21 18.51 24.04
CA MET A 465 -21.26 19.38 23.34
C MET A 465 -21.50 19.42 21.83
N ASP A 466 -21.02 20.49 21.20
CA ASP A 466 -21.06 20.70 19.76
C ASP A 466 -19.66 21.02 19.22
N LEU A 467 -19.47 20.89 17.90
CA LEU A 467 -18.33 21.46 17.17
C LEU A 467 -18.73 22.84 16.65
N PRO A 468 -18.20 23.95 17.20
CA PRO A 468 -18.58 25.30 16.76
C PRO A 468 -18.45 25.53 15.25
N SER A 469 -17.44 24.93 14.60
CA SER A 469 -17.22 25.03 13.16
C SER A 469 -18.11 24.09 12.33
N GLY A 470 -18.89 23.20 12.97
CA GLY A 470 -19.74 22.20 12.33
C GLY A 470 -18.98 20.98 11.78
N TYR A 471 -17.65 20.98 11.87
CA TYR A 471 -16.76 19.89 11.49
C TYR A 471 -15.44 20.03 12.26
N GLY A 472 -14.57 19.02 12.19
CA GLY A 472 -13.32 18.98 12.93
C GLY A 472 -12.55 17.69 12.68
N HIS A 473 -11.91 17.13 13.69
CA HIS A 473 -11.27 15.80 13.62
C HIS A 473 -11.15 15.14 14.99
N ILE A 474 -10.95 13.83 14.98
CA ILE A 474 -10.54 13.06 16.15
C ILE A 474 -9.03 12.82 16.05
N GLU A 475 -8.32 12.95 17.16
CA GLU A 475 -6.96 12.44 17.31
C GLU A 475 -6.98 11.18 18.18
N LEU A 476 -6.60 10.03 17.61
CA LEU A 476 -6.23 8.84 18.40
C LEU A 476 -4.79 9.02 18.90
N LEU A 477 -4.61 8.83 20.21
CA LEU A 477 -3.36 9.05 20.92
C LEU A 477 -3.09 7.89 21.87
N TYR A 478 -1.82 7.58 22.11
CA TYR A 478 -1.46 6.70 23.21
C TYR A 478 -1.78 7.33 24.57
N ASP A 479 -2.24 6.52 25.52
CA ASP A 479 -2.49 6.94 26.91
C ASP A 479 -2.13 5.85 27.92
N PHE A 480 -0.98 6.03 28.57
CA PHE A 480 -0.39 5.05 29.48
C PHE A 480 -0.79 5.23 30.95
N ARG A 481 -1.86 5.97 31.27
CA ARG A 481 -2.26 6.21 32.67
C ARG A 481 -2.55 4.93 33.47
N ASP A 482 -2.98 3.86 32.79
CA ASP A 482 -3.22 2.52 33.34
C ASP A 482 -2.08 1.53 32.97
N GLY A 483 -0.93 2.06 32.57
CA GLY A 483 0.19 1.30 32.02
C GLY A 483 -0.05 0.83 30.59
N GLY A 484 0.61 -0.27 30.21
CA GLY A 484 0.59 -0.83 28.87
C GLY A 484 1.82 -0.47 28.05
N GLU A 485 1.87 -1.00 26.84
CA GLU A 485 3.02 -0.91 25.95
C GLU A 485 2.63 -0.30 24.60
N ALA A 486 3.62 0.19 23.85
CA ALA A 486 3.44 0.73 22.51
C ALA A 486 4.69 0.49 21.67
N ASP A 487 4.51 0.41 20.35
CA ASP A 487 5.56 0.19 19.35
C ASP A 487 5.64 1.36 18.33
N GLY A 488 4.81 2.39 18.51
CA GLY A 488 4.71 3.52 17.58
C GLY A 488 3.83 3.24 16.35
N TRP A 489 3.11 2.11 16.31
CA TRP A 489 2.29 1.67 15.18
C TRP A 489 0.79 1.73 15.49
N LEU A 490 0.32 2.83 16.08
CA LEU A 490 -1.09 3.07 16.38
C LEU A 490 -1.90 3.20 15.09
N HIS A 491 -2.97 2.42 14.94
CA HIS A 491 -3.80 2.37 13.74
C HIS A 491 -5.29 2.40 14.08
N GLY A 492 -6.12 2.59 13.05
CA GLY A 492 -7.56 2.49 13.18
C GLY A 492 -8.28 2.49 11.84
N ILE A 493 -9.59 2.22 11.92
CA ILE A 493 -10.55 2.35 10.82
C ILE A 493 -11.42 3.58 11.09
N GLY A 494 -11.55 4.46 10.10
CA GLY A 494 -12.56 5.51 10.04
C GLY A 494 -13.71 5.07 9.15
N ARG A 495 -14.95 5.17 9.64
CA ARG A 495 -16.18 4.91 8.87
C ARG A 495 -17.04 6.16 8.83
N TYR A 496 -17.43 6.58 7.64
CA TYR A 496 -18.24 7.77 7.41
C TYR A 496 -19.54 7.39 6.72
N ARG A 497 -20.67 7.81 7.26
CA ARG A 497 -21.99 7.57 6.68
C ARG A 497 -22.66 8.89 6.32
N ARG A 498 -23.13 9.03 5.08
CA ARG A 498 -23.94 10.18 4.66
C ARG A 498 -25.36 9.98 5.16
N ARG A 499 -25.92 10.97 5.85
CA ARG A 499 -27.21 10.84 6.56
C ARG A 499 -28.41 10.71 5.61
N ASP A 500 -28.39 11.44 4.50
CA ASP A 500 -29.54 11.45 3.58
C ASP A 500 -29.68 10.13 2.80
N SER A 501 -28.55 9.47 2.53
CA SER A 501 -28.52 8.30 1.66
C SER A 501 -28.11 7.01 2.34
N GLU A 502 -27.59 7.05 3.57
CA GLU A 502 -26.94 5.93 4.27
C GLU A 502 -25.73 5.32 3.53
N HIS A 503 -25.26 5.94 2.44
CA HIS A 503 -24.01 5.52 1.78
C HIS A 503 -22.84 5.72 2.72
N ALA A 504 -21.83 4.85 2.62
CA ALA A 504 -20.68 4.89 3.50
C ALA A 504 -19.35 4.82 2.75
N ALA A 505 -18.32 5.40 3.35
CA ALA A 505 -16.94 5.25 2.97
C ALA A 505 -16.10 4.82 4.18
N GLU A 506 -15.06 4.04 3.94
CA GLU A 506 -14.14 3.57 4.97
C GLU A 506 -12.70 3.88 4.56
N THR A 507 -11.89 4.21 5.55
CA THR A 507 -10.46 4.50 5.39
C THR A 507 -9.71 3.95 6.58
N SER A 508 -8.46 3.58 6.40
CA SER A 508 -7.63 3.01 7.47
C SER A 508 -6.19 3.47 7.30
N PHE A 509 -5.57 3.93 8.39
CA PHE A 509 -4.21 4.45 8.34
C PHE A 509 -3.51 4.41 9.71
N GLY A 510 -2.21 4.70 9.72
CA GLY A 510 -1.34 4.68 10.89
C GLY A 510 -1.01 6.06 11.45
N ALA A 511 -0.64 6.10 12.73
CA ALA A 511 -0.21 7.29 13.42
C ALA A 511 1.18 7.74 12.98
N HIS A 512 1.43 9.05 13.02
CA HIS A 512 2.75 9.62 12.82
C HIS A 512 3.04 10.64 13.93
N ILE A 513 4.30 11.04 14.02
CA ILE A 513 4.69 12.26 14.73
C ILE A 513 4.67 13.43 13.72
N PHE A 514 4.02 14.53 14.10
CA PHE A 514 3.73 15.65 13.22
C PHE A 514 4.27 16.97 13.76
N ASN A 515 4.80 17.81 12.86
CA ASN A 515 5.08 19.23 13.09
C ASN A 515 5.87 19.50 14.39
N THR A 516 7.01 18.82 14.52
CA THR A 516 7.96 18.99 15.61
C THR A 516 9.38 18.93 15.02
N PRO A 517 10.38 19.63 15.61
CA PRO A 517 11.73 19.65 15.03
C PRO A 517 12.59 18.47 15.52
N ILE A 518 12.08 17.67 16.45
CA ILE A 518 12.76 16.49 16.98
C ILE A 518 12.23 15.23 16.33
N VAL A 519 13.10 14.24 16.17
CA VAL A 519 12.79 12.95 15.55
C VAL A 519 12.98 11.83 16.55
N TYR A 520 12.18 10.78 16.43
CA TYR A 520 12.35 9.56 17.19
C TYR A 520 12.31 8.35 16.27
N ARG A 521 13.47 7.69 16.08
CA ARG A 521 13.62 6.57 15.13
C ARG A 521 13.17 6.95 13.71
N ASP A 522 12.66 5.97 12.96
CA ASP A 522 12.19 6.07 11.57
C ASP A 522 10.75 6.61 11.44
N GLU A 523 10.20 7.27 12.46
CA GLU A 523 8.78 7.63 12.54
C GLU A 523 8.14 8.20 11.26
N PRO A 524 6.98 7.65 10.85
CA PRO A 524 6.38 6.38 11.26
C PRO A 524 7.23 5.18 10.79
N GLN A 525 7.13 4.07 11.51
CA GLN A 525 7.84 2.83 11.21
C GLN A 525 7.58 2.26 9.79
N SER A 526 6.68 2.82 8.97
CA SER A 526 6.43 2.42 7.57
C SER A 526 7.38 3.02 6.54
N TYR A 527 8.18 4.04 6.85
CA TYR A 527 9.03 4.66 5.82
C TYR A 527 10.39 3.97 5.71
N ALA A 528 10.82 3.75 4.48
CA ALA A 528 12.09 3.09 4.16
C ALA A 528 13.34 4.01 4.33
N SER A 529 13.18 5.20 4.91
CA SER A 529 14.25 6.21 4.96
C SER A 529 14.02 7.22 6.10
N ASN A 530 14.53 8.45 5.95
CA ASN A 530 14.39 9.51 6.94
C ASN A 530 12.92 9.81 7.29
N PRO A 531 12.64 10.29 8.51
CA PRO A 531 11.33 10.79 8.88
C PRO A 531 10.78 11.80 7.86
N PRO A 532 9.45 11.86 7.68
CA PRO A 532 8.83 12.69 6.66
C PRO A 532 9.14 14.17 6.89
N GLY A 533 9.25 14.91 5.78
CA GLY A 533 9.53 16.34 5.82
C GLY A 533 8.44 17.14 6.55
N LEU A 534 8.82 18.32 7.05
CA LEU A 534 7.92 19.29 7.72
C LEU A 534 7.19 20.20 6.71
N SER A 535 6.91 19.67 5.52
CA SER A 535 6.23 20.34 4.42
C SER A 535 5.22 19.41 3.77
N THR A 536 4.30 20.00 3.02
CA THR A 536 3.19 19.32 2.37
C THR A 536 3.29 19.44 0.86
N ARG A 537 3.16 18.29 0.19
CA ARG A 537 2.88 18.19 -1.25
C ARG A 537 1.90 17.05 -1.48
N LEU A 538 0.61 17.35 -1.54
CA LEU A 538 -0.43 16.34 -1.80
C LEU A 538 -0.99 16.52 -3.22
N PHE A 539 -1.45 15.42 -3.80
CA PHE A 539 -2.16 15.41 -5.06
C PHE A 539 -3.62 15.02 -4.85
N LEU A 540 -4.48 15.86 -5.40
CA LEU A 540 -5.92 15.71 -5.35
C LEU A 540 -6.44 15.56 -6.77
N ARG A 541 -7.07 14.43 -7.08
CA ARG A 541 -7.78 14.28 -8.37
C ARG A 541 -9.07 15.09 -8.31
N VAL A 542 -9.47 15.66 -9.44
CA VAL A 542 -10.78 16.30 -9.57
C VAL A 542 -11.75 15.32 -10.22
N GLY A 543 -12.96 15.23 -9.69
CA GLY A 543 -14.05 14.45 -10.24
C GLY A 543 -14.45 14.93 -11.64
N GLY A 544 -14.80 14.01 -12.52
CA GLY A 544 -15.33 14.34 -13.85
C GLY A 544 -16.76 14.89 -13.81
N HIS A 545 -17.34 15.12 -14.98
CA HIS A 545 -18.66 15.72 -15.12
C HIS A 545 -19.73 15.03 -14.25
N GLY A 546 -20.42 15.79 -13.40
CA GLY A 546 -21.45 15.31 -12.48
C GLY A 546 -20.97 14.88 -11.09
N LEU A 547 -19.65 14.86 -10.86
CA LEU A 547 -19.07 14.61 -9.54
C LEU A 547 -18.53 15.90 -8.93
N GLN A 548 -18.82 16.11 -7.65
CA GLN A 548 -18.16 17.13 -6.85
C GLN A 548 -16.89 16.55 -6.21
N THR A 549 -15.93 17.41 -5.92
CA THR A 549 -14.69 17.04 -5.23
C THR A 549 -14.65 17.68 -3.86
N MET A 550 -14.37 16.88 -2.83
CA MET A 550 -14.13 17.35 -1.46
C MET A 550 -12.75 16.95 -0.96
N CYS A 551 -12.27 17.72 0.00
CA CYS A 551 -11.07 17.42 0.76
C CYS A 551 -11.23 17.88 2.21
N HIS A 552 -10.59 17.15 3.12
CA HIS A 552 -10.48 17.50 4.52
C HIS A 552 -8.99 17.48 4.89
N LEU A 553 -8.41 18.65 5.15
CA LEU A 553 -7.02 18.82 5.54
C LEU A 553 -6.93 19.04 7.03
N ILE A 554 -6.13 18.24 7.72
CA ILE A 554 -5.87 18.34 9.15
C ILE A 554 -4.44 18.85 9.32
N TYR A 555 -4.25 19.77 10.27
CA TYR A 555 -2.94 20.25 10.68
C TYR A 555 -2.59 19.67 12.06
N PRO A 556 -2.26 18.37 12.15
CA PRO A 556 -1.90 17.73 13.41
C PRO A 556 -0.56 18.29 13.91
N ALA A 557 -0.40 18.45 15.22
CA ALA A 557 0.86 18.90 15.78
C ALA A 557 1.17 18.15 17.09
N SER A 558 2.28 17.42 17.10
CA SER A 558 2.76 16.70 18.29
C SER A 558 3.23 17.67 19.37
N GLN A 559 3.77 18.82 18.96
CA GLN A 559 4.13 19.94 19.82
C GLN A 559 3.53 21.25 19.29
N PRO A 560 3.47 22.31 20.12
CA PRO A 560 3.21 23.65 19.60
C PRO A 560 4.13 23.95 18.40
N TRP A 561 3.53 24.25 17.26
CA TRP A 561 4.20 24.63 16.02
C TRP A 561 3.78 26.05 15.61
N LYS A 562 3.83 26.37 14.31
CA LYS A 562 3.35 27.66 13.80
C LYS A 562 1.84 27.77 13.96
N ASP A 563 1.35 28.91 14.45
CA ASP A 563 -0.08 29.13 14.73
C ASP A 563 -1.00 28.83 13.54
N PHE A 564 -0.54 29.10 12.32
CA PHE A 564 -1.27 28.83 11.09
C PHE A 564 -0.37 28.22 10.02
N SER A 565 -0.98 27.40 9.18
CA SER A 565 -0.42 26.96 7.90
C SER A 565 -0.35 28.10 6.88
N ASP A 566 0.45 27.92 5.83
CA ASP A 566 0.52 28.81 4.66
C ASP A 566 0.31 27.94 3.41
N THR A 567 -0.93 27.51 3.26
CA THR A 567 -1.31 26.43 2.35
C THR A 567 -1.82 27.00 1.03
N GLN A 568 -1.32 26.46 -0.07
CA GLN A 568 -1.76 26.80 -1.42
C GLN A 568 -2.47 25.61 -2.06
N PHE A 569 -3.62 25.89 -2.66
CA PHE A 569 -4.31 25.00 -3.58
C PHE A 569 -4.03 25.49 -4.99
N ILE A 570 -3.25 24.71 -5.74
CA ILE A 570 -2.82 25.07 -7.09
C ILE A 570 -3.60 24.19 -8.06
N LEU A 571 -4.58 24.77 -8.73
CA LEU A 571 -5.38 24.10 -9.75
C LEU A 571 -4.58 24.00 -11.04
N HIS A 572 -4.47 22.78 -11.55
CA HIS A 572 -3.85 22.48 -12.84
C HIS A 572 -4.89 21.91 -13.81
N ASP A 573 -4.66 22.13 -15.10
CA ASP A 573 -5.34 21.38 -16.15
C ASP A 573 -4.78 19.94 -16.24
N GLY A 574 -5.34 19.12 -17.13
CA GLY A 574 -4.88 17.75 -17.35
C GLY A 574 -3.42 17.62 -17.81
N ASN A 575 -2.85 18.64 -18.45
CA ASN A 575 -1.49 18.66 -19.00
C ASN A 575 -0.44 19.14 -18.00
N GLY A 576 -0.88 19.71 -16.87
CA GLY A 576 -0.01 20.25 -15.82
C GLY A 576 0.25 21.74 -15.91
N GLU A 577 -0.55 22.49 -16.67
CA GLU A 577 -0.50 23.95 -16.66
C GLU A 577 -1.29 24.49 -15.46
N ILE A 578 -0.74 25.49 -14.77
CA ILE A 578 -1.42 26.14 -13.65
C ILE A 578 -2.56 27.01 -14.20
N VAL A 579 -3.77 26.77 -13.70
CA VAL A 579 -4.98 27.49 -14.08
C VAL A 579 -5.31 28.59 -13.08
N ASP A 580 -5.16 28.30 -11.78
CA ASP A 580 -5.41 29.23 -10.70
C ASP A 580 -4.74 28.79 -9.39
N THR A 581 -4.62 29.68 -8.41
CA THR A 581 -4.07 29.39 -7.08
C THR A 581 -4.83 30.11 -5.99
N VAL A 582 -5.29 29.34 -4.99
CA VAL A 582 -5.97 29.87 -3.80
C VAL A 582 -5.11 29.61 -2.57
N SER A 583 -4.92 30.63 -1.74
CA SER A 583 -4.22 30.50 -0.45
C SER A 583 -5.21 30.39 0.70
N VAL A 584 -4.96 29.46 1.61
CA VAL A 584 -5.76 29.24 2.83
C VAL A 584 -4.84 29.12 4.05
N LYS A 585 -5.41 29.40 5.22
CA LYS A 585 -4.73 29.23 6.51
C LYS A 585 -5.52 28.27 7.37
N ILE A 586 -4.84 27.24 7.87
CA ILE A 586 -5.40 26.25 8.80
C ILE A 586 -4.75 26.50 10.15
N PRO A 587 -5.52 26.65 11.24
CA PRO A 587 -4.95 26.78 12.58
C PRO A 587 -4.16 25.52 12.98
N CYS A 588 -3.10 25.69 13.76
CA CYS A 588 -2.36 24.58 14.37
C CYS A 588 -3.29 23.70 15.20
N SER A 589 -3.21 22.38 15.04
CA SER A 589 -4.15 21.40 15.61
C SER A 589 -5.59 21.52 15.11
N GLY A 590 -5.86 22.35 14.09
CA GLY A 590 -7.17 22.51 13.46
C GLY A 590 -7.28 21.75 12.14
N SER A 591 -8.38 22.00 11.41
CA SER A 591 -8.64 21.36 10.13
C SER A 591 -9.48 22.24 9.19
N LEU A 592 -9.52 21.88 7.92
CA LEU A 592 -10.26 22.57 6.87
C LEU A 592 -10.96 21.55 5.97
N HIS A 593 -12.30 21.57 6.00
CA HIS A 593 -13.13 20.93 5.00
C HIS A 593 -13.46 21.92 3.89
N TRP A 594 -13.28 21.52 2.62
CA TRP A 594 -13.57 22.38 1.47
C TRP A 594 -14.01 21.57 0.27
N ARG A 595 -14.70 22.24 -0.66
CA ARG A 595 -15.14 21.67 -1.94
C ARG A 595 -14.56 22.45 -3.10
N TYR A 596 -14.18 21.72 -4.15
CA TYR A 596 -13.54 22.27 -5.35
C TYR A 596 -14.35 23.41 -5.99
N HIS A 597 -15.64 23.19 -6.23
CA HIS A 597 -16.53 24.16 -6.87
C HIS A 597 -16.93 25.35 -5.98
N GLU A 598 -16.65 25.27 -4.68
CA GLU A 598 -16.83 26.39 -3.76
C GLU A 598 -15.55 27.23 -3.63
N THR A 599 -14.41 26.65 -4.00
CA THR A 599 -13.08 27.25 -3.83
C THR A 599 -12.58 27.94 -5.10
N PHE A 600 -12.83 27.35 -6.26
CA PHE A 600 -12.46 27.92 -7.56
C PHE A 600 -13.71 28.38 -8.29
N ASP A 601 -13.62 29.54 -8.95
CA ASP A 601 -14.75 30.08 -9.71
C ASP A 601 -15.06 29.25 -10.98
N ALA A 602 -16.24 29.48 -11.54
CA ALA A 602 -16.72 28.71 -12.70
C ALA A 602 -15.82 28.85 -13.93
N ASP A 603 -15.11 29.97 -14.08
CA ASP A 603 -14.22 30.21 -15.21
C ASP A 603 -12.91 29.42 -15.05
N ALA A 604 -12.30 29.42 -13.86
CA ALA A 604 -11.17 28.57 -13.52
C ALA A 604 -11.51 27.08 -13.65
N VAL A 605 -12.68 26.66 -13.16
CA VAL A 605 -13.16 25.27 -13.31
C VAL A 605 -13.31 24.91 -14.80
N SER A 606 -13.90 25.80 -15.60
CA SER A 606 -14.07 25.57 -17.04
C SER A 606 -12.74 25.51 -17.79
N ARG A 607 -11.74 26.32 -17.40
CA ARG A 607 -10.41 26.32 -18.03
C ARG A 607 -9.61 25.06 -17.68
N ALA A 608 -9.73 24.56 -16.45
CA ALA A 608 -9.01 23.36 -16.03
C ALA A 608 -9.47 22.11 -16.77
N GLY A 609 -10.77 22.00 -17.05
CA GLY A 609 -11.33 20.96 -17.92
C GLY A 609 -11.12 19.54 -17.40
N ASP A 610 -11.23 18.57 -18.31
CA ASP A 610 -11.08 17.15 -17.99
C ASP A 610 -9.64 16.80 -17.59
N GLY A 611 -9.51 15.94 -16.59
CA GLY A 611 -8.19 15.55 -16.05
C GLY A 611 -7.56 16.59 -15.13
N ALA A 612 -8.27 17.67 -14.80
CA ALA A 612 -7.82 18.64 -13.82
C ALA A 612 -7.41 17.97 -12.49
N TYR A 613 -6.45 18.58 -11.83
CA TYR A 613 -5.98 18.14 -10.52
C TYR A 613 -5.50 19.33 -9.68
N ILE A 614 -5.45 19.13 -8.37
CA ILE A 614 -5.00 20.16 -7.44
C ILE A 614 -3.75 19.67 -6.72
N LEU A 615 -2.71 20.51 -6.70
CA LEU A 615 -1.58 20.32 -5.80
C LEU A 615 -1.81 21.14 -4.54
N VAL A 616 -1.82 20.46 -3.40
CA VAL A 616 -1.82 21.11 -2.08
C VAL A 616 -0.37 21.27 -1.65
N ARG A 617 0.07 22.51 -1.44
CA ARG A 617 1.45 22.85 -1.10
C ARG A 617 1.49 23.65 0.19
N ASP A 618 2.39 23.26 1.09
CA ASP A 618 2.68 24.04 2.29
C ASP A 618 4.15 23.85 2.67
N ALA A 619 4.90 24.94 2.83
CA ALA A 619 6.32 24.88 3.21
C ALA A 619 6.54 25.08 4.72
N THR A 620 5.47 25.32 5.47
CA THR A 620 5.48 25.71 6.88
C THR A 620 5.13 24.58 7.81
N CYS A 621 4.31 23.63 7.35
CA CYS A 621 3.87 22.48 8.10
C CYS A 621 3.57 21.28 7.19
N ARG A 622 3.53 20.11 7.84
CA ARG A 622 3.02 18.86 7.30
C ARG A 622 1.53 18.74 7.62
N LEU A 623 0.70 18.71 6.59
CA LEU A 623 -0.73 18.46 6.68
C LEU A 623 -1.03 16.99 6.44
N PHE A 624 -2.19 16.56 6.93
CA PHE A 624 -2.72 15.23 6.76
C PHE A 624 -4.07 15.33 6.05
N GLY A 625 -4.19 14.72 4.87
CA GLY A 625 -5.32 14.96 3.98
C GLY A 625 -6.20 13.73 3.77
N TYR A 626 -7.51 13.96 3.71
CA TYR A 626 -8.49 13.00 3.23
C TYR A 626 -9.21 13.60 2.03
N HIS A 627 -9.46 12.78 1.01
CA HIS A 627 -10.02 13.24 -0.25
C HIS A 627 -11.08 12.27 -0.76
N GLY A 628 -12.13 12.87 -1.31
CA GLY A 628 -13.29 12.17 -1.80
C GLY A 628 -13.96 12.85 -2.98
N LEU A 629 -14.77 12.07 -3.68
CA LEU A 629 -15.70 12.52 -4.70
C LEU A 629 -17.12 12.31 -4.18
N LEU A 630 -18.03 13.20 -4.55
CA LEU A 630 -19.45 13.07 -4.26
C LEU A 630 -20.23 13.05 -5.56
N SER A 631 -21.18 12.14 -5.66
CA SER A 631 -22.24 12.26 -6.65
C SER A 631 -23.32 13.20 -6.13
N ASN A 632 -23.98 13.91 -7.05
CA ASN A 632 -25.12 14.76 -6.69
C ASN A 632 -26.26 13.95 -6.02
N ASP A 633 -26.37 12.68 -6.38
CA ASP A 633 -27.43 11.77 -5.97
C ASP A 633 -26.85 10.64 -5.08
N ASP A 634 -26.74 10.87 -3.78
CA ASP A 634 -26.57 9.82 -2.75
C ASP A 634 -25.16 9.25 -2.45
N ALA A 635 -24.34 8.84 -3.41
CA ALA A 635 -23.05 8.18 -3.11
C ALA A 635 -21.84 9.13 -2.99
N PHE A 636 -20.85 8.73 -2.20
CA PHE A 636 -19.57 9.43 -2.04
C PHE A 636 -18.44 8.45 -1.73
N CYS A 637 -17.22 8.86 -2.01
CA CYS A 637 -16.02 8.17 -1.57
C CYS A 637 -15.16 9.07 -0.67
N LEU A 638 -14.32 8.48 0.17
CA LEU A 638 -13.35 9.21 1.00
C LEU A 638 -12.22 8.26 1.37
N ASP A 639 -10.99 8.68 1.17
CA ASP A 639 -9.83 7.96 1.69
C ASP A 639 -8.65 8.92 1.96
N HIS A 640 -7.67 8.46 2.72
CA HIS A 640 -6.47 9.21 3.05
C HIS A 640 -5.59 9.46 1.80
N MET A 641 -5.07 10.67 1.66
CA MET A 641 -4.23 11.10 0.55
C MET A 641 -2.75 10.80 0.80
N PHE A 642 -2.05 10.28 -0.21
CA PHE A 642 -0.60 10.24 -0.17
C PHE A 642 0.03 11.55 -0.67
N GLY A 643 1.13 11.95 -0.02
CA GLY A 643 2.02 12.96 -0.58
C GLY A 643 2.89 12.41 -1.70
N PHE A 644 3.28 13.26 -2.64
CA PHE A 644 4.30 12.95 -3.63
C PHE A 644 5.68 13.29 -3.10
#